data_AF-A0A4R4STH4-F1
#
_entry.id   AF-A0A4R4STH4-F1
#
_cell.length_a   1.000
_cell.length_b   1.000
_cell.length_c   1.000
_cell.angle_alpha   90.00
_cell.angle_beta   90.00
_cell.angle_gamma   90.00
#
_symmetry.space_group_name_H-M   'P 1'
#
loop_
_entity.id
_entity.type
_entity.pdbx_description
1 polymer ?
#
loop_
_entity_poly.entity_id
_entity_poly.type
_entity_poly.pdbx_seq_one_letter_code
_entity_poly.pdbx_strand_id
1 'polypeptide(L)'
;MSLYTAETIPATFLNAPEGGFRAQDLPKEEEDLLKTELMMVISQMALGPLGGLVGLVLNELWPNPQTDLKQVFQGILDKMMVVIERMVDEKIKTAVSNLYHKLMENELAGLYKVVDYYHTVARTDPGNAPAAFISAHEQILHDMPAFQDADYGYLVLPFFAQVANLHIMLLREGINYADELGLSDAHREELIKMLKDVASEDGAYTSYMKKTFDAHAFSTGGSDECYLTLDYQRENYVRGAEYGRYFWPALADCNNAPEKLYREATVYLRCGSVLHMEDAAKPLVAPNYLYEHKREPALVSYKADMHAPVSSDNGSSLLGLHLHYSDGHSTWYYADDMDEPAYTVNDSSESGYSGVTLYLDVQGGERDELRGFAGWQLGDAKLSTYLHSASAVHVEFKAKDWSVCDVRYAGRCNPLRNVYESGVIVGVHPTDEYITPDKQFTVPSGALCRVHVAEGDGTLDLARYALSEAVPVVLRKHNGSDSQLWQFQEAGENAFRLVNAYNGQALALREGQVLTTSVLQEATSWALEVAEDHTQRLTATIGPGHHLAADGNALTTTTPAAATGGQAGNARWVVVVDPTRSLAKLRSTLPNLTTSLVNVDGRSDLHMTLTNPTSGSTVENWTLQFILPAEAGTALTTTSPVNVTAVEEERGIHVTLIPTGDQRDLHPGRAFSFVLATTNPAPAALPPAAVRLNDTAISG
;
A
#
# COMPACT_ATOMS: atom_id res chain seq x y z
N MET A 1 20.56 -60.42 -4.95
CA MET A 1 19.60 -61.15 -4.08
C MET A 1 19.98 -60.88 -2.64
N SER A 2 19.37 -59.86 -2.04
CA SER A 2 19.38 -59.57 -0.59
C SER A 2 18.31 -58.48 -0.40
N LEU A 3 17.25 -58.85 0.32
CA LEU A 3 16.12 -58.01 0.71
C LEU A 3 16.59 -57.03 1.79
N TYR A 4 16.33 -55.73 1.61
CA TYR A 4 16.28 -54.78 2.72
C TYR A 4 14.82 -54.55 3.10
N THR A 5 14.55 -54.88 4.36
CA THR A 5 13.26 -54.78 5.05
C THR A 5 12.84 -53.33 5.24
N ALA A 6 11.55 -53.06 5.00
CA ALA A 6 10.90 -51.80 5.32
C ALA A 6 10.90 -51.58 6.84
N GLU A 7 11.63 -50.57 7.30
CA GLU A 7 11.44 -50.02 8.64
C GLU A 7 10.19 -49.11 8.63
N THR A 8 9.32 -49.39 9.59
CA THR A 8 8.04 -48.73 9.87
C THR A 8 8.18 -47.22 9.99
N ILE A 9 7.50 -46.50 9.08
CA ILE A 9 7.21 -45.07 9.22
C ILE A 9 6.35 -44.89 10.48
N PRO A 10 6.70 -43.98 11.41
CA PRO A 10 5.91 -43.73 12.62
C PRO A 10 4.47 -43.32 12.27
N ALA A 11 3.49 -43.88 12.97
CA ALA A 11 2.06 -43.60 12.79
C ALA A 11 1.67 -42.12 13.01
N THR A 12 2.58 -41.27 13.49
CA THR A 12 2.41 -39.81 13.58
C THR A 12 2.46 -39.11 12.22
N PHE A 13 2.86 -39.79 11.14
CA PHE A 13 2.87 -39.24 9.76
C PHE A 13 1.53 -39.42 9.01
N LEU A 14 0.57 -40.15 9.57
CA LEU A 14 -0.73 -40.45 8.94
C LEU A 14 -1.89 -39.57 9.45
N ASN A 15 -1.63 -38.71 10.42
CA ASN A 15 -2.58 -37.67 10.80
C ASN A 15 -2.22 -36.40 10.02
N ALA A 16 -2.88 -36.20 8.88
CA ALA A 16 -2.98 -34.86 8.31
C ALA A 16 -3.46 -33.91 9.42
N PRO A 17 -2.85 -32.72 9.61
CA PRO A 17 -3.38 -31.78 10.59
C PRO A 17 -4.84 -31.51 10.23
N GLU A 18 -5.76 -31.74 11.17
CA GLU A 18 -7.20 -31.50 11.04
C GLU A 18 -7.58 -30.00 10.85
N GLY A 19 -6.61 -29.16 10.47
CA GLY A 19 -6.81 -27.77 10.12
C GLY A 19 -6.94 -27.61 8.61
N GLY A 20 -8.17 -27.66 8.09
CA GLY A 20 -8.45 -27.07 6.79
C GLY A 20 -7.97 -25.62 6.78
N PHE A 21 -7.14 -25.26 5.80
CA PHE A 21 -6.59 -23.92 5.64
C PHE A 21 -7.74 -22.90 5.65
N ARG A 22 -7.86 -22.11 6.72
CA ARG A 22 -8.77 -20.96 6.74
C ARG A 22 -7.95 -19.78 6.26
N ALA A 23 -8.25 -19.25 5.09
CA ALA A 23 -7.65 -18.00 4.62
C ALA A 23 -8.17 -16.74 5.36
N GLN A 24 -8.62 -16.92 6.61
CA GLN A 24 -8.88 -15.85 7.57
C GLN A 24 -7.56 -15.21 8.05
N ASP A 25 -6.41 -15.82 7.74
CA ASP A 25 -5.08 -15.31 8.09
C ASP A 25 -4.42 -14.51 6.95
N LEU A 26 -5.18 -14.07 5.94
CA LEU A 26 -4.71 -13.05 5.00
C LEU A 26 -4.77 -11.69 5.71
N PRO A 27 -3.65 -10.99 5.94
CA PRO A 27 -3.71 -9.55 6.15
C PRO A 27 -4.10 -8.98 4.79
N LYS A 28 -5.41 -8.83 4.60
CA LYS A 28 -6.04 -8.24 3.41
C LYS A 28 -5.66 -6.76 3.25
N GLU A 29 -5.03 -6.17 4.26
CA GLU A 29 -4.74 -4.75 4.34
C GLU A 29 -3.41 -4.42 3.62
N GLU A 30 -2.30 -5.10 3.88
CA GLU A 30 -0.96 -4.58 3.52
C GLU A 30 -0.64 -4.57 1.99
N GLU A 31 -1.03 -5.60 1.22
CA GLU A 31 -0.69 -5.65 -0.22
C GLU A 31 -1.62 -4.83 -1.12
N ASP A 32 -2.90 -4.73 -0.74
CA ASP A 32 -3.85 -3.87 -1.43
C ASP A 32 -3.56 -2.39 -1.12
N LEU A 33 -3.03 -2.09 0.09
CA LEU A 33 -2.51 -0.76 0.42
C LEU A 33 -1.35 -0.37 -0.50
N LEU A 34 -0.32 -1.20 -0.68
CA LEU A 34 0.78 -0.86 -1.58
C LEU A 34 0.29 -0.63 -3.03
N LYS A 35 -0.63 -1.44 -3.54
CA LYS A 35 -1.21 -1.23 -4.87
C LYS A 35 -2.00 0.07 -4.94
N THR A 36 -2.73 0.42 -3.89
CA THR A 36 -3.45 1.69 -3.75
C THR A 36 -2.48 2.87 -3.75
N GLU A 37 -1.38 2.77 -3.00
CA GLU A 37 -0.31 3.78 -2.98
C GLU A 37 0.31 3.98 -4.37
N LEU A 38 0.65 2.88 -5.06
CA LEU A 38 1.15 2.97 -6.44
C LEU A 38 0.11 3.61 -7.38
N MET A 39 -1.18 3.29 -7.23
CA MET A 39 -2.24 3.97 -7.99
C MET A 39 -2.30 5.47 -7.71
N MET A 40 -2.13 5.89 -6.45
CA MET A 40 -2.07 7.31 -6.11
C MET A 40 -0.87 8.00 -6.76
N VAL A 41 0.29 7.33 -6.82
CA VAL A 41 1.48 7.85 -7.51
C VAL A 41 1.27 7.93 -9.03
N ILE A 42 0.64 6.92 -9.64
CA ILE A 42 0.29 6.91 -11.06
C ILE A 42 -0.64 8.07 -11.40
N SER A 43 -1.57 8.37 -10.50
CA SER A 43 -2.52 9.48 -10.61
C SER A 43 -1.91 10.85 -10.25
N GLN A 44 -0.60 10.89 -9.94
CA GLN A 44 0.12 12.07 -9.44
C GLN A 44 -0.46 12.68 -8.15
N MET A 45 -1.35 11.97 -7.44
CA MET A 45 -2.01 12.42 -6.21
C MET A 45 -1.05 12.50 -5.02
N ALA A 46 0.07 11.80 -5.10
CA ALA A 46 1.00 11.59 -3.99
C ALA A 46 2.36 12.30 -4.16
N LEU A 47 2.43 13.40 -4.94
CA LEU A 47 3.63 14.25 -4.98
C LEU A 47 3.76 15.01 -3.64
N GLY A 48 4.26 14.32 -2.61
CA GLY A 48 4.52 14.84 -1.28
C GLY A 48 5.78 15.72 -1.22
N PRO A 49 6.43 15.86 -0.06
CA PRO A 49 7.78 16.42 0.02
C PRO A 49 8.84 15.41 -0.44
N LEU A 50 10.08 15.86 -0.69
CA LEU A 50 11.24 15.00 -0.89
C LEU A 50 11.33 13.91 0.21
N GLY A 51 11.65 12.67 -0.19
CA GLY A 51 11.56 11.46 0.64
C GLY A 51 10.16 10.83 0.67
N GLY A 52 9.12 11.52 0.19
CA GLY A 52 7.73 11.14 0.36
C GLY A 52 7.31 9.89 -0.40
N LEU A 53 7.60 9.82 -1.71
CA LEU A 53 7.17 8.69 -2.58
C LEU A 53 7.83 7.39 -2.15
N VAL A 54 9.13 7.44 -1.85
CA VAL A 54 9.87 6.30 -1.32
C VAL A 54 9.35 5.91 0.06
N GLY A 55 9.00 6.90 0.88
CA GLY A 55 8.39 6.70 2.20
C GLY A 55 7.08 5.92 2.15
N LEU A 56 6.23 6.13 1.14
CA LEU A 56 4.97 5.39 0.98
C LEU A 56 5.24 3.89 0.85
N VAL A 57 6.15 3.50 -0.04
CA VAL A 57 6.49 2.08 -0.24
C VAL A 57 7.29 1.52 0.93
N LEU A 58 8.21 2.30 1.52
CA LEU A 58 8.96 1.88 2.70
C LEU A 58 8.04 1.54 3.88
N ASN A 59 7.05 2.37 4.16
CA ASN A 59 6.14 2.16 5.28
C ASN A 59 5.25 0.93 5.08
N GLU A 60 4.88 0.62 3.84
CA GLU A 60 4.10 -0.59 3.54
C GLU A 60 4.95 -1.86 3.57
N LEU A 61 6.19 -1.81 3.07
CA LEU A 61 7.10 -2.95 3.09
C LEU A 61 7.73 -3.19 4.47
N TRP A 62 7.85 -2.15 5.28
CA TRP A 62 8.41 -2.16 6.63
C TRP A 62 7.57 -1.33 7.61
N PRO A 63 6.36 -1.78 8.00
CA PRO A 63 5.45 -1.00 8.84
C PRO A 63 5.92 -0.82 10.28
N ASN A 64 6.81 -1.70 10.77
CA ASN A 64 7.34 -1.62 12.13
C ASN A 64 8.84 -1.98 12.18
N PRO A 65 9.72 -1.11 11.65
CA PRO A 65 11.13 -1.41 11.47
C PRO A 65 11.91 -1.50 12.78
N GLN A 66 11.34 -1.02 13.90
CA GLN A 66 11.98 -1.06 15.20
C GLN A 66 11.80 -2.40 15.95
N THR A 67 10.79 -3.20 15.60
CA THR A 67 10.55 -4.49 16.27
C THR A 67 10.56 -5.69 15.33
N ASP A 68 10.24 -5.50 14.05
CA ASP A 68 10.27 -6.60 13.08
C ASP A 68 10.48 -6.10 11.65
N LEU A 69 11.76 -5.94 11.27
CA LEU A 69 12.19 -5.58 9.91
C LEU A 69 11.75 -6.58 8.84
N LYS A 70 11.22 -7.74 9.23
CA LYS A 70 10.96 -8.84 8.31
C LYS A 70 9.48 -9.15 8.15
N GLN A 71 8.56 -8.56 8.92
CA GLN A 71 7.18 -9.01 9.03
C GLN A 71 6.48 -9.24 7.67
N VAL A 72 6.47 -8.24 6.78
CA VAL A 72 5.79 -8.32 5.47
C VAL A 72 6.46 -9.36 4.57
N PHE A 73 7.78 -9.29 4.44
CA PHE A 73 8.56 -10.22 3.64
C PHE A 73 8.56 -11.64 4.21
N GLN A 74 8.44 -11.81 5.52
CA GLN A 74 8.26 -13.08 6.20
C GLN A 74 6.87 -13.65 5.90
N GLY A 75 5.83 -12.81 5.87
CA GLY A 75 4.50 -13.23 5.39
C GLY A 75 4.50 -13.69 3.94
N ILE A 76 5.27 -13.02 3.06
CA ILE A 76 5.51 -13.48 1.68
C ILE A 76 6.27 -14.81 1.69
N LEU A 77 7.32 -14.91 2.50
CA LEU A 77 8.16 -16.11 2.62
C LEU A 77 7.34 -17.32 3.09
N ASP A 78 6.56 -17.18 4.16
CA ASP A 78 5.78 -18.28 4.74
C ASP A 78 4.81 -18.86 3.69
N LYS A 79 4.17 -17.99 2.91
CA LYS A 79 3.26 -18.40 1.81
C LYS A 79 4.02 -19.09 0.67
N MET A 80 5.14 -18.53 0.25
CA MET A 80 5.96 -19.13 -0.80
C MET A 80 6.58 -20.46 -0.35
N MET A 81 6.98 -20.59 0.91
CA MET A 81 7.51 -21.83 1.47
C MET A 81 6.46 -22.93 1.48
N VAL A 82 5.19 -22.64 1.72
CA VAL A 82 4.11 -23.64 1.56
C VAL A 82 4.01 -24.13 0.12
N VAL A 83 4.16 -23.24 -0.87
CA VAL A 83 4.16 -23.60 -2.29
C VAL A 83 5.39 -24.46 -2.62
N ILE A 84 6.57 -24.04 -2.17
CA ILE A 84 7.86 -24.72 -2.40
C ILE A 84 7.92 -26.08 -1.72
N GLU A 85 7.47 -26.19 -0.48
CA GLU A 85 7.44 -27.45 0.27
C GLU A 85 6.64 -28.53 -0.46
N ARG A 86 5.69 -28.12 -1.29
CA ARG A 86 4.86 -29.01 -2.09
C ARG A 86 5.40 -29.20 -3.52
N MET A 87 6.12 -28.22 -4.06
CA MET A 87 6.68 -28.25 -5.42
C MET A 87 8.00 -29.02 -5.54
N VAL A 88 8.80 -29.12 -4.48
CA VAL A 88 10.20 -29.56 -4.65
C VAL A 88 10.70 -30.52 -3.58
N ASP A 89 11.62 -31.40 -3.97
CA ASP A 89 12.27 -32.39 -3.11
C ASP A 89 13.12 -31.71 -2.01
N GLU A 90 13.37 -32.40 -0.89
CA GLU A 90 14.07 -31.92 0.32
C GLU A 90 15.34 -31.11 0.02
N LYS A 91 16.13 -31.55 -0.96
CA LYS A 91 17.38 -30.89 -1.35
C LYS A 91 17.17 -29.49 -1.93
N ILE A 92 16.10 -29.29 -2.69
CA ILE A 92 15.75 -27.98 -3.26
C ILE A 92 15.11 -27.10 -2.19
N LYS A 93 14.33 -27.67 -1.26
CA LYS A 93 13.84 -26.92 -0.08
C LYS A 93 14.97 -26.29 0.72
N THR A 94 16.05 -27.03 0.98
CA THR A 94 17.22 -26.49 1.70
C THR A 94 17.91 -25.39 0.90
N ALA A 95 18.12 -25.58 -0.41
CA ALA A 95 18.75 -24.56 -1.26
C ALA A 95 17.94 -23.27 -1.32
N VAL A 96 16.63 -23.39 -1.49
CA VAL A 96 15.70 -22.26 -1.55
C VAL A 96 15.55 -21.57 -0.19
N SER A 97 15.47 -22.33 0.90
CA SER A 97 15.47 -21.76 2.26
C SER A 97 16.75 -20.96 2.53
N ASN A 98 17.92 -21.48 2.12
CA ASN A 98 19.18 -20.75 2.22
C ASN A 98 19.19 -19.47 1.37
N LEU A 99 18.64 -19.52 0.15
CA LEU A 99 18.49 -18.34 -0.70
C LEU A 99 17.61 -17.30 -0.03
N TYR A 100 16.44 -17.67 0.51
CA TYR A 100 15.58 -16.73 1.22
C TYR A 100 16.24 -16.15 2.45
N HIS A 101 16.93 -16.95 3.27
CA HIS A 101 17.69 -16.42 4.39
C HIS A 101 18.73 -15.40 3.92
N LYS A 102 19.47 -15.68 2.85
CA LYS A 102 20.41 -14.71 2.27
C LYS A 102 19.70 -13.42 1.86
N LEU A 103 18.60 -13.51 1.10
CA LEU A 103 17.85 -12.35 0.63
C LEU A 103 17.27 -11.52 1.79
N MET A 104 16.73 -12.18 2.80
CA MET A 104 16.10 -11.55 3.96
C MET A 104 17.11 -10.91 4.91
N GLU A 105 18.21 -11.61 5.21
CA GLU A 105 19.15 -11.19 6.26
C GLU A 105 20.21 -10.22 5.76
N ASN A 106 20.59 -10.33 4.49
CA ASN A 106 21.65 -9.52 3.92
C ASN A 106 21.09 -8.44 3.02
N GLU A 107 20.41 -8.84 1.94
CA GLU A 107 20.04 -7.91 0.87
C GLU A 107 18.93 -6.96 1.32
N LEU A 108 17.78 -7.48 1.76
CA LEU A 108 16.64 -6.64 2.18
C LEU A 108 16.94 -5.79 3.42
N ALA A 109 17.67 -6.34 4.38
CA ALA A 109 18.08 -5.57 5.56
C ALA A 109 19.09 -4.46 5.19
N GLY A 110 19.96 -4.68 4.21
CA GLY A 110 20.86 -3.68 3.65
C GLY A 110 20.09 -2.60 2.90
N LEU A 111 19.21 -3.00 1.98
CA LEU A 111 18.35 -2.10 1.21
C LEU A 111 17.49 -1.22 2.10
N TYR A 112 16.82 -1.80 3.11
CA TYR A 112 16.04 -1.03 4.08
C TYR A 112 16.89 0.10 4.68
N LYS A 113 18.09 -0.20 5.19
CA LYS A 113 18.93 0.80 5.87
C LYS A 113 19.30 1.96 4.95
N VAL A 114 19.69 1.67 3.71
CA VAL A 114 20.14 2.72 2.79
C VAL A 114 18.96 3.56 2.30
N VAL A 115 17.82 2.93 2.04
CA VAL A 115 16.63 3.61 1.53
C VAL A 115 15.90 4.38 2.65
N ASP A 116 15.84 3.85 3.87
CA ASP A 116 15.36 4.55 5.07
C ASP A 116 16.27 5.73 5.45
N TYR A 117 17.59 5.57 5.31
CA TYR A 117 18.53 6.68 5.48
C TYR A 117 18.24 7.80 4.48
N TYR A 118 18.04 7.48 3.20
CA TYR A 118 17.61 8.46 2.21
C TYR A 118 16.28 9.12 2.59
N HIS A 119 15.23 8.33 2.89
CA HIS A 119 13.92 8.83 3.29
C HIS A 119 14.00 9.81 4.47
N THR A 120 14.83 9.48 5.47
CA THR A 120 15.04 10.30 6.65
C THR A 120 15.78 11.60 6.29
N VAL A 121 16.94 11.50 5.66
CA VAL A 121 17.81 12.64 5.33
C VAL A 121 17.14 13.60 4.35
N ALA A 122 16.41 13.08 3.36
CA ALA A 122 15.57 13.87 2.46
C ALA A 122 14.66 14.87 3.20
N ARG A 123 14.20 14.52 4.40
CA ARG A 123 13.26 15.31 5.19
C ARG A 123 13.93 16.14 6.28
N THR A 124 15.02 15.64 6.85
CA THR A 124 15.68 16.24 8.01
C THR A 124 16.92 17.04 7.66
N ASP A 125 17.63 16.65 6.61
CA ASP A 125 18.89 17.24 6.17
C ASP A 125 19.00 17.22 4.63
N PRO A 126 18.25 18.12 3.95
CA PRO A 126 18.22 18.17 2.48
C PRO A 126 19.60 18.38 1.84
N GLY A 127 20.58 18.92 2.58
CA GLY A 127 21.95 19.10 2.08
C GLY A 127 22.67 17.78 1.81
N ASN A 128 22.36 16.74 2.59
CA ASN A 128 22.93 15.39 2.42
C ASN A 128 22.02 14.44 1.60
N ALA A 129 20.79 14.86 1.30
CA ALA A 129 19.83 14.07 0.53
C ALA A 129 20.35 13.61 -0.85
N PRO A 130 21.15 14.41 -1.61
CA PRO A 130 21.67 13.97 -2.90
C PRO A 130 22.61 12.76 -2.79
N ALA A 131 23.51 12.78 -1.80
CA ALA A 131 24.43 11.66 -1.56
C ALA A 131 23.68 10.41 -1.08
N ALA A 132 22.67 10.58 -0.22
CA ALA A 132 21.83 9.48 0.24
C ALA A 132 20.99 8.87 -0.89
N PHE A 133 20.45 9.70 -1.79
CA PHE A 133 19.72 9.26 -2.99
C PHE A 133 20.59 8.38 -3.89
N ILE A 134 21.79 8.87 -4.24
CA ILE A 134 22.74 8.13 -5.09
C ILE A 134 23.10 6.81 -4.43
N SER A 135 23.40 6.81 -3.12
CA SER A 135 23.73 5.60 -2.38
C SER A 135 22.59 4.57 -2.39
N ALA A 136 21.34 5.02 -2.20
CA ALA A 136 20.17 4.14 -2.25
C ALA A 136 19.96 3.55 -3.65
N HIS A 137 20.11 4.38 -4.68
CA HIS A 137 19.98 3.96 -6.06
C HIS A 137 21.05 2.92 -6.45
N GLU A 138 22.31 3.19 -6.13
CA GLU A 138 23.42 2.28 -6.42
C GLU A 138 23.29 0.95 -5.67
N GLN A 139 22.86 0.98 -4.39
CA GLN A 139 22.65 -0.23 -3.61
C GLN A 139 21.55 -1.12 -4.21
N ILE A 140 20.45 -0.52 -4.65
CA ILE A 140 19.38 -1.27 -5.33
C ILE A 140 19.90 -1.93 -6.61
N LEU A 141 20.66 -1.21 -7.44
CA LEU A 141 21.24 -1.78 -8.66
C LEU A 141 22.22 -2.91 -8.37
N HIS A 142 23.01 -2.80 -7.29
CA HIS A 142 23.93 -3.83 -6.86
C HIS A 142 23.21 -5.11 -6.39
N ASP A 143 22.13 -4.97 -5.62
CA ASP A 143 21.44 -6.10 -4.98
C ASP A 143 20.38 -6.75 -5.88
N MET A 144 19.83 -6.01 -6.86
CA MET A 144 18.77 -6.49 -7.75
C MET A 144 19.06 -7.86 -8.40
N PRO A 145 20.28 -8.15 -8.91
CA PRO A 145 20.61 -9.45 -9.49
C PRO A 145 20.42 -10.64 -8.53
N ALA A 146 20.52 -10.43 -7.21
CA ALA A 146 20.29 -11.51 -6.23
C ALA A 146 18.83 -12.01 -6.24
N PHE A 147 17.89 -11.15 -6.63
CA PHE A 147 16.47 -11.48 -6.79
C PHE A 147 16.15 -12.04 -8.19
N GLN A 148 17.17 -12.20 -9.04
CA GLN A 148 17.07 -12.72 -10.40
C GLN A 148 17.90 -13.98 -10.60
N ASP A 149 18.02 -14.78 -9.54
CA ASP A 149 18.81 -16.02 -9.55
C ASP A 149 18.40 -16.92 -10.73
N ALA A 150 19.39 -17.47 -11.45
CA ALA A 150 19.13 -18.22 -12.66
C ALA A 150 18.38 -19.55 -12.41
N ASP A 151 18.58 -20.14 -11.23
CA ASP A 151 18.01 -21.44 -10.87
C ASP A 151 16.70 -21.29 -10.08
N TYR A 152 16.56 -20.21 -9.29
CA TYR A 152 15.44 -20.03 -8.37
C TYR A 152 14.68 -18.71 -8.54
N GLY A 153 15.01 -17.90 -9.55
CA GLY A 153 14.41 -16.59 -9.82
C GLY A 153 12.90 -16.63 -9.89
N TYR A 154 12.32 -17.73 -10.39
CA TYR A 154 10.88 -17.94 -10.48
C TYR A 154 10.19 -18.10 -9.11
N LEU A 155 10.90 -18.58 -8.08
CA LEU A 155 10.38 -18.74 -6.72
C LEU A 155 10.50 -17.45 -5.90
N VAL A 156 11.38 -16.54 -6.29
CA VAL A 156 11.62 -15.27 -5.58
C VAL A 156 11.02 -14.06 -6.28
N LEU A 157 10.18 -14.28 -7.31
CA LEU A 157 9.51 -13.19 -8.05
C LEU A 157 8.75 -12.19 -7.16
N PRO A 158 8.04 -12.60 -6.09
CA PRO A 158 7.39 -11.63 -5.22
C PRO A 158 8.38 -10.68 -4.55
N PHE A 159 9.56 -11.17 -4.15
CA PHE A 159 10.61 -10.35 -3.57
C PHE A 159 11.21 -9.39 -4.59
N PHE A 160 11.52 -9.91 -5.79
CA PHE A 160 11.95 -9.08 -6.92
C PHE A 160 10.95 -7.95 -7.20
N ALA A 161 9.65 -8.24 -7.20
CA ALA A 161 8.62 -7.25 -7.46
C ALA A 161 8.62 -6.10 -6.44
N GLN A 162 8.79 -6.41 -5.15
CA GLN A 162 8.81 -5.37 -4.12
C GLN A 162 10.07 -4.49 -4.19
N VAL A 163 11.23 -5.09 -4.47
CA VAL A 163 12.46 -4.31 -4.69
C VAL A 163 12.36 -3.46 -5.97
N ALA A 164 11.72 -3.99 -7.02
CA ALA A 164 11.45 -3.24 -8.25
C ALA A 164 10.48 -2.07 -8.01
N ASN A 165 9.40 -2.27 -7.24
CA ASN A 165 8.50 -1.20 -6.81
C ASN A 165 9.27 -0.08 -6.09
N LEU A 166 10.13 -0.43 -5.15
CA LEU A 166 10.96 0.52 -4.41
C LEU A 166 11.91 1.31 -5.34
N HIS A 167 12.57 0.62 -6.28
CA HIS A 167 13.44 1.26 -7.25
C HIS A 167 12.71 2.25 -8.15
N ILE A 168 11.55 1.85 -8.67
CA ILE A 168 10.74 2.67 -9.56
C ILE A 168 10.26 3.93 -8.83
N MET A 169 9.87 3.81 -7.57
CA MET A 169 9.53 4.99 -6.75
C MET A 169 10.71 5.90 -6.49
N LEU A 170 11.88 5.33 -6.17
CA LEU A 170 13.11 6.11 -5.98
C LEU A 170 13.46 6.90 -7.24
N LEU A 171 13.44 6.25 -8.42
CA LEU A 171 13.70 6.92 -9.70
C LEU A 171 12.70 8.05 -9.96
N ARG A 172 11.40 7.82 -9.75
CA ARG A 172 10.37 8.87 -9.89
C ARG A 172 10.62 10.04 -8.95
N GLU A 173 11.04 9.76 -7.72
CA GLU A 173 11.39 10.82 -6.76
C GLU A 173 12.59 11.64 -7.23
N GLY A 174 13.66 10.99 -7.69
CA GLY A 174 14.82 11.69 -8.28
C GLY A 174 14.45 12.56 -9.49
N ILE A 175 13.46 12.15 -10.29
CA ILE A 175 12.96 12.91 -11.44
C ILE A 175 12.12 14.12 -11.01
N ASN A 176 11.23 13.92 -10.04
CA ASN A 176 10.26 14.93 -9.60
C ASN A 176 10.89 16.00 -8.72
N TYR A 177 11.91 15.64 -7.94
CA TYR A 177 12.60 16.54 -7.02
C TYR A 177 14.06 16.78 -7.42
N ALA A 178 14.36 16.68 -8.72
CA ALA A 178 15.72 16.84 -9.24
C ALA A 178 16.39 18.14 -8.77
N ASP A 179 15.66 19.26 -8.81
CA ASP A 179 16.15 20.57 -8.37
C ASP A 179 16.44 20.60 -6.86
N GLU A 180 15.59 19.98 -6.04
CA GLU A 180 15.78 19.90 -4.59
C GLU A 180 16.95 19.00 -4.20
N LEU A 181 17.19 17.96 -5.00
CA LEU A 181 18.37 17.09 -4.90
C LEU A 181 19.62 17.69 -5.54
N GLY A 182 19.57 18.91 -6.07
CA GLY A 182 20.70 19.55 -6.75
C GLY A 182 21.21 18.77 -7.97
N LEU A 183 20.36 17.96 -8.59
CA LEU A 183 20.67 17.18 -9.79
C LEU A 183 20.61 18.09 -11.01
N SER A 184 21.57 17.93 -11.92
CA SER A 184 21.53 18.65 -13.20
C SER A 184 20.41 18.14 -14.10
N ASP A 185 19.93 18.97 -15.03
CA ASP A 185 18.97 18.55 -16.08
C ASP A 185 19.43 17.29 -16.83
N ALA A 186 20.74 17.19 -17.12
CA ALA A 186 21.29 16.01 -17.77
C ALA A 186 21.12 14.74 -16.94
N HIS A 187 21.34 14.84 -15.62
CA HIS A 187 21.15 13.71 -14.70
C HIS A 187 19.67 13.37 -14.53
N ARG A 188 18.78 14.38 -14.50
CA ARG A 188 17.33 14.18 -14.51
C ARG A 188 16.89 13.41 -15.76
N GLU A 189 17.40 13.75 -16.93
CA GLU A 189 17.13 13.03 -18.18
C GLU A 189 17.68 11.59 -18.16
N GLU A 190 18.84 11.35 -17.52
CA GLU A 190 19.37 10.01 -17.29
C GLU A 190 18.42 9.17 -16.42
N LEU A 191 17.85 9.74 -15.35
CA LEU A 191 16.86 9.08 -14.51
C LEU A 191 15.55 8.79 -15.26
N ILE A 192 15.06 9.73 -16.08
CA ILE A 192 13.89 9.52 -16.94
C ILE A 192 14.12 8.36 -17.90
N LYS A 193 15.29 8.32 -18.54
CA LYS A 193 15.65 7.23 -19.43
C LYS A 193 15.72 5.91 -18.66
N MET A 194 16.36 5.88 -17.50
CA MET A 194 16.50 4.67 -16.71
C MET A 194 15.15 4.14 -16.24
N LEU A 195 14.25 5.01 -15.79
CA LEU A 195 12.89 4.66 -15.42
C LEU A 195 12.16 3.97 -16.58
N LYS A 196 12.26 4.51 -17.79
CA LYS A 196 11.72 3.88 -19.01
C LYS A 196 12.39 2.53 -19.31
N ASP A 197 13.71 2.46 -19.22
CA ASP A 197 14.50 1.27 -19.50
C ASP A 197 14.18 0.11 -18.54
N VAL A 198 13.72 0.39 -17.31
CA VAL A 198 13.34 -0.66 -16.34
C VAL A 198 11.85 -0.95 -16.30
N ALA A 199 10.99 0.08 -16.35
CA ALA A 199 9.56 -0.04 -16.00
C ALA A 199 8.61 -0.08 -17.19
N SER A 200 9.04 0.34 -18.39
CA SER A 200 8.17 0.33 -19.59
C SER A 200 7.68 -1.08 -19.94
N GLU A 201 6.76 -1.20 -20.90
CA GLU A 201 6.22 -2.49 -21.32
C GLU A 201 7.29 -3.49 -21.77
N ASP A 202 8.36 -2.99 -22.39
CA ASP A 202 9.55 -3.72 -22.82
C ASP A 202 10.74 -3.54 -21.86
N GLY A 203 10.54 -2.83 -20.75
CA GLY A 203 11.58 -2.52 -19.78
C GLY A 203 12.16 -3.77 -19.12
N ALA A 204 13.38 -3.66 -18.59
CA ALA A 204 14.12 -4.80 -18.06
C ALA A 204 13.39 -5.52 -16.91
N TYR A 205 12.75 -4.78 -16.00
CA TYR A 205 12.02 -5.38 -14.89
C TYR A 205 10.72 -6.02 -15.36
N THR A 206 9.95 -5.29 -16.16
CA THR A 206 8.71 -5.79 -16.76
C THR A 206 8.95 -7.05 -17.58
N SER A 207 9.96 -7.04 -18.44
CA SER A 207 10.34 -8.17 -19.30
C SER A 207 10.81 -9.37 -18.48
N TYR A 208 11.65 -9.16 -17.46
CA TYR A 208 12.07 -10.24 -16.56
C TYR A 208 10.88 -10.86 -15.83
N MET A 209 10.02 -10.04 -15.23
CA MET A 209 8.83 -10.51 -14.52
C MET A 209 7.91 -11.33 -15.43
N LYS A 210 7.53 -10.79 -16.59
CA LYS A 210 6.67 -11.46 -17.58
C LYS A 210 7.30 -12.78 -18.02
N LYS A 211 8.55 -12.74 -18.50
CA LYS A 211 9.26 -13.92 -19.01
C LYS A 211 9.41 -15.01 -17.96
N THR A 212 9.84 -14.67 -16.75
CA THR A 212 10.10 -15.65 -15.70
C THR A 212 8.79 -16.25 -15.18
N PHE A 213 7.75 -15.42 -14.99
CA PHE A 213 6.42 -15.89 -14.64
C PHE A 213 5.83 -16.78 -15.73
N ASP A 214 5.78 -16.34 -16.98
CA ASP A 214 5.19 -17.10 -18.10
C ASP A 214 5.95 -18.40 -18.36
N ALA A 215 7.28 -18.37 -18.25
CA ALA A 215 8.08 -19.59 -18.40
C ALA A 215 7.66 -20.67 -17.39
N HIS A 216 7.35 -20.32 -16.14
CA HIS A 216 7.06 -21.29 -15.07
C HIS A 216 5.57 -21.49 -14.80
N ALA A 217 4.73 -20.54 -15.20
CA ALA A 217 3.28 -20.65 -15.14
C ALA A 217 2.78 -21.81 -16.01
N PHE A 218 3.56 -22.26 -17.00
CA PHE A 218 3.14 -23.29 -17.96
C PHE A 218 4.11 -24.48 -18.09
N SER A 219 5.25 -24.53 -17.37
CA SER A 219 6.34 -25.49 -17.69
C SER A 219 6.51 -26.75 -16.82
N THR A 220 5.65 -27.09 -15.86
CA THR A 220 5.89 -28.25 -14.98
C THR A 220 4.55 -28.87 -14.60
N GLY A 221 4.14 -30.10 -14.94
CA GLY A 221 4.75 -31.31 -15.46
C GLY A 221 3.61 -32.32 -15.53
N GLY A 222 3.81 -33.60 -15.20
CA GLY A 222 2.73 -34.59 -15.19
C GLY A 222 1.52 -34.17 -14.32
N SER A 223 0.38 -34.86 -14.45
CA SER A 223 -0.90 -34.56 -13.77
C SER A 223 -0.85 -34.23 -12.28
N ASP A 224 0.19 -34.65 -11.57
CA ASP A 224 0.37 -34.42 -10.13
C ASP A 224 0.84 -32.97 -9.82
N GLU A 225 1.30 -32.23 -10.83
CA GLU A 225 1.87 -30.88 -10.70
C GLU A 225 0.90 -29.74 -11.06
N CYS A 226 -0.31 -30.05 -11.55
CA CYS A 226 -1.25 -29.02 -12.01
C CYS A 226 -1.75 -28.12 -10.86
N TYR A 227 -2.06 -28.68 -9.69
CA TYR A 227 -2.48 -27.88 -8.53
C TYR A 227 -1.37 -27.01 -7.97
N LEU A 228 -0.12 -27.48 -8.06
CA LEU A 228 1.06 -26.74 -7.62
C LEU A 228 1.35 -25.58 -8.56
N THR A 229 1.14 -25.79 -9.86
CA THR A 229 1.22 -24.74 -10.88
C THR A 229 0.15 -23.68 -10.64
N LEU A 230 -1.07 -24.04 -10.23
CA LEU A 230 -2.13 -23.08 -9.92
C LEU A 230 -1.83 -22.27 -8.66
N ASP A 231 -1.33 -22.91 -7.59
CA ASP A 231 -0.90 -22.20 -6.39
C ASP A 231 0.28 -21.26 -6.70
N TYR A 232 1.25 -21.71 -7.50
CA TYR A 232 2.36 -20.88 -8.00
C TYR A 232 1.85 -19.67 -8.80
N GLN A 233 1.00 -19.91 -9.80
CA GLN A 233 0.40 -18.87 -10.63
C GLN A 233 -0.32 -17.85 -9.76
N ARG A 234 -1.16 -18.28 -8.81
CA ARG A 234 -1.90 -17.37 -7.93
C ARG A 234 -0.96 -16.49 -7.12
N GLU A 235 -0.05 -17.08 -6.35
CA GLU A 235 0.80 -16.31 -5.44
C GLU A 235 1.75 -15.38 -6.20
N ASN A 236 2.38 -15.86 -7.27
CA ASN A 236 3.31 -15.04 -8.05
C ASN A 236 2.59 -14.00 -8.91
N TYR A 237 1.36 -14.26 -9.34
CA TYR A 237 0.58 -13.28 -10.08
C TYR A 237 0.20 -12.11 -9.19
N VAL A 238 -0.48 -12.38 -8.07
CA VAL A 238 -1.01 -11.35 -7.16
C VAL A 238 0.12 -10.55 -6.51
N ARG A 239 1.24 -11.20 -6.18
CA ARG A 239 2.35 -10.59 -5.43
C ARG A 239 3.50 -10.10 -6.31
N GLY A 240 3.45 -10.34 -7.62
CA GLY A 240 4.56 -10.06 -8.53
C GLY A 240 4.14 -9.66 -9.94
N ALA A 241 3.60 -10.62 -10.70
CA ALA A 241 3.37 -10.44 -12.15
C ALA A 241 2.41 -9.29 -12.46
N GLU A 242 1.45 -9.04 -11.58
CA GLU A 242 0.52 -7.93 -11.71
C GLU A 242 1.21 -6.56 -11.75
N TYR A 243 2.24 -6.34 -10.92
CA TYR A 243 2.99 -5.09 -10.91
C TYR A 243 3.67 -4.85 -12.26
N GLY A 244 4.38 -5.85 -12.77
CA GLY A 244 5.08 -5.74 -14.07
C GLY A 244 4.15 -5.67 -15.26
N ARG A 245 2.95 -6.26 -15.20
CA ARG A 245 2.00 -6.20 -16.31
C ARG A 245 1.27 -4.87 -16.41
N TYR A 246 0.92 -4.25 -15.28
CA TYR A 246 0.01 -3.09 -15.28
C TYR A 246 0.61 -1.85 -14.64
N PHE A 247 1.20 -1.97 -13.45
CA PHE A 247 1.64 -0.81 -12.67
C PHE A 247 2.94 -0.20 -13.21
N TRP A 248 3.97 -1.01 -13.45
CA TRP A 248 5.26 -0.49 -13.89
C TRP A 248 5.19 0.25 -15.24
N PRO A 249 4.49 -0.27 -16.27
CA PRO A 249 4.35 0.46 -17.53
C PRO A 249 3.68 1.83 -17.35
N ALA A 250 2.69 1.93 -16.46
CA ALA A 250 2.04 3.19 -16.11
C ALA A 250 2.96 4.14 -15.32
N LEU A 251 3.83 3.58 -14.49
CA LEU A 251 4.83 4.33 -13.72
C LEU A 251 6.07 4.72 -14.53
N ALA A 252 6.25 4.18 -15.74
CA ALA A 252 7.43 4.42 -16.58
C ALA A 252 7.52 5.85 -17.13
N ASP A 253 6.41 6.60 -17.11
CA ASP A 253 6.37 8.00 -17.50
C ASP A 253 5.84 8.86 -16.34
N CYS A 254 6.65 9.82 -15.87
CA CYS A 254 6.24 10.74 -14.82
C CYS A 254 5.13 11.69 -15.28
N ASN A 255 5.02 11.95 -16.58
CA ASN A 255 4.07 12.90 -17.16
C ASN A 255 2.76 12.27 -17.62
N ASN A 256 2.69 10.94 -17.66
CA ASN A 256 1.49 10.23 -18.08
C ASN A 256 0.76 9.66 -16.87
N ALA A 257 -0.40 10.23 -16.55
CA ALA A 257 -1.32 9.71 -15.54
C ALA A 257 -2.48 9.02 -16.28
N PRO A 258 -2.43 7.70 -16.52
CA PRO A 258 -3.54 7.01 -17.14
C PRO A 258 -4.79 7.13 -16.24
N GLU A 259 -5.90 7.61 -16.81
CA GLU A 259 -7.18 7.75 -16.10
C GLU A 259 -7.72 6.41 -15.57
N LYS A 260 -7.28 5.30 -16.19
CA LYS A 260 -7.69 3.94 -15.85
C LYS A 260 -6.55 2.97 -16.11
N LEU A 261 -6.37 2.02 -15.19
CA LEU A 261 -5.48 0.89 -15.40
C LEU A 261 -6.27 -0.39 -15.64
N TYR A 262 -6.18 -0.91 -16.85
CA TYR A 262 -6.91 -2.10 -17.26
C TYR A 262 -6.28 -3.36 -16.65
N ARG A 263 -7.09 -4.19 -16.00
CA ARG A 263 -6.68 -5.47 -15.38
C ARG A 263 -7.37 -6.64 -16.06
N GLU A 264 -6.66 -7.32 -16.96
CA GLU A 264 -7.13 -8.55 -17.61
C GLU A 264 -6.62 -9.83 -16.92
N ALA A 265 -6.70 -9.83 -15.59
CA ALA A 265 -6.16 -10.89 -14.76
C ALA A 265 -7.16 -12.02 -14.50
N THR A 266 -6.92 -13.23 -15.01
CA THR A 266 -7.61 -14.43 -14.48
C THR A 266 -6.67 -15.19 -13.54
N VAL A 267 -7.09 -15.35 -12.29
CA VAL A 267 -6.40 -16.13 -11.28
C VAL A 267 -7.23 -17.37 -10.98
N TYR A 268 -6.61 -18.54 -10.91
CA TYR A 268 -7.31 -19.78 -10.67
C TYR A 268 -7.27 -20.20 -9.21
N LEU A 269 -8.44 -20.53 -8.68
CA LEU A 269 -8.65 -21.08 -7.34
C LEU A 269 -8.85 -22.59 -7.43
N ARG A 270 -8.19 -23.31 -6.51
CA ARG A 270 -8.44 -24.72 -6.28
C ARG A 270 -9.72 -24.89 -5.47
N CYS A 271 -10.72 -25.66 -5.95
CA CYS A 271 -11.72 -26.24 -5.04
C CYS A 271 -11.16 -27.53 -4.45
N GLY A 272 -11.46 -27.79 -3.18
CA GLY A 272 -11.01 -29.02 -2.51
C GLY A 272 -11.45 -30.26 -3.29
N SER A 273 -10.55 -31.23 -3.45
CA SER A 273 -10.93 -32.56 -3.94
C SER A 273 -11.76 -33.24 -2.85
N VAL A 274 -12.94 -33.76 -3.20
CA VAL A 274 -13.70 -34.65 -2.31
C VAL A 274 -12.99 -36.01 -2.32
N LEU A 275 -11.95 -36.15 -1.51
CA LEU A 275 -11.29 -37.44 -1.32
C LEU A 275 -12.14 -38.30 -0.37
N HIS A 276 -12.63 -39.44 -0.87
CA HIS A 276 -13.01 -40.55 0.02
C HIS A 276 -11.72 -41.09 0.64
N MET A 277 -11.37 -40.56 1.81
CA MET A 277 -10.19 -40.96 2.57
C MET A 277 -10.45 -42.30 3.27
N GLU A 278 -10.22 -43.40 2.57
CA GLU A 278 -9.84 -44.66 3.21
C GLU A 278 -8.62 -45.25 2.47
N ASP A 279 -7.49 -45.22 3.18
CA ASP A 279 -6.23 -45.93 2.96
C ASP A 279 -5.27 -45.55 1.80
N ALA A 280 -4.15 -44.97 2.25
CA ALA A 280 -2.81 -44.96 1.65
C ALA A 280 -2.71 -44.34 0.25
N ALA A 281 -2.46 -43.04 0.25
CA ALA A 281 -1.95 -42.27 -0.89
C ALA A 281 -0.66 -42.92 -1.44
N LYS A 282 -0.78 -43.53 -2.62
CA LYS A 282 0.34 -43.60 -3.55
C LYS A 282 0.17 -42.43 -4.52
N PRO A 283 1.16 -41.54 -4.69
CA PRO A 283 1.11 -40.51 -5.72
C PRO A 283 1.16 -41.19 -7.08
N LEU A 284 0.36 -40.72 -8.02
CA LEU A 284 -0.16 -41.54 -9.10
C LEU A 284 0.05 -40.78 -10.41
N VAL A 285 0.90 -41.32 -11.28
CA VAL A 285 1.39 -40.67 -12.50
C VAL A 285 0.43 -40.94 -13.68
N ALA A 286 -0.25 -39.93 -14.26
CA ALA A 286 -0.84 -40.04 -15.62
C ALA A 286 -1.23 -38.67 -16.23
N PRO A 287 -0.66 -38.24 -17.37
CA PRO A 287 -0.84 -36.91 -17.94
C PRO A 287 -2.29 -36.69 -18.41
N ASN A 288 -3.01 -35.75 -17.79
CA ASN A 288 -4.34 -35.32 -18.26
C ASN A 288 -4.39 -33.81 -18.50
N TYR A 289 -5.09 -33.48 -19.56
CA TYR A 289 -5.14 -32.24 -20.31
C TYR A 289 -5.82 -31.09 -19.55
N LEU A 290 -5.08 -30.01 -19.29
CA LEU A 290 -5.68 -28.68 -19.20
C LEU A 290 -6.08 -28.29 -20.63
N TYR A 291 -7.35 -28.50 -21.00
CA TYR A 291 -7.88 -28.00 -22.27
C TYR A 291 -7.82 -26.47 -22.27
N GLU A 292 -6.93 -25.90 -23.08
CA GLU A 292 -7.00 -24.50 -23.52
C GLU A 292 -8.14 -24.38 -24.53
N HIS A 293 -9.38 -24.21 -24.05
CA HIS A 293 -10.34 -23.51 -24.90
C HIS A 293 -9.94 -22.05 -24.93
N LYS A 294 -9.64 -21.54 -26.14
CA LYS A 294 -9.43 -20.11 -26.38
C LYS A 294 -10.68 -19.37 -25.92
N ARG A 295 -10.51 -18.62 -24.84
CA ARG A 295 -11.48 -17.71 -24.23
C ARG A 295 -12.04 -16.71 -25.25
N GLU A 296 -13.28 -16.28 -25.08
CA GLU A 296 -13.72 -14.93 -25.45
C GLU A 296 -13.53 -14.04 -24.21
N PRO A 297 -12.46 -13.21 -24.13
CA PRO A 297 -12.06 -12.52 -22.89
C PRO A 297 -13.12 -11.60 -22.27
N ALA A 298 -14.12 -11.19 -23.05
CA ALA A 298 -15.06 -10.12 -22.71
C ALA A 298 -16.30 -10.55 -21.91
N LEU A 299 -16.45 -11.83 -21.55
CA LEU A 299 -17.73 -12.35 -21.06
C LEU A 299 -17.64 -12.89 -19.64
N VAL A 300 -18.36 -12.24 -18.72
CA VAL A 300 -18.42 -12.59 -17.29
C VAL A 300 -19.47 -13.68 -17.10
N SER A 301 -19.07 -14.84 -16.54
CA SER A 301 -20.04 -15.88 -16.18
C SER A 301 -20.76 -15.52 -14.89
N TYR A 302 -22.09 -15.39 -14.93
CA TYR A 302 -22.88 -15.05 -13.74
C TYR A 302 -23.56 -16.27 -13.10
N LYS A 303 -23.58 -17.40 -13.82
CA LYS A 303 -24.14 -18.67 -13.35
C LYS A 303 -23.40 -19.85 -13.97
N ALA A 304 -23.17 -20.89 -13.18
CA ALA A 304 -22.73 -22.20 -13.66
C ALA A 304 -23.75 -23.24 -13.18
N ASP A 305 -24.12 -24.20 -14.01
CA ASP A 305 -24.90 -25.38 -13.61
C ASP A 305 -24.05 -26.64 -13.78
N MET A 306 -24.04 -27.52 -12.79
CA MET A 306 -23.30 -28.79 -12.84
C MET A 306 -24.29 -29.94 -13.08
N HIS A 307 -23.96 -30.88 -13.94
CA HIS A 307 -24.83 -31.99 -14.27
C HIS A 307 -24.14 -33.28 -13.85
N ALA A 308 -24.76 -34.07 -12.98
CA ALA A 308 -24.26 -35.38 -12.58
C ALA A 308 -25.38 -36.43 -12.78
N PRO A 309 -25.07 -37.65 -13.24
CA PRO A 309 -26.06 -38.71 -13.33
C PRO A 309 -26.42 -39.20 -11.93
N VAL A 310 -27.69 -39.51 -11.72
CA VAL A 310 -28.14 -40.22 -10.53
C VAL A 310 -27.81 -41.70 -10.75
N SER A 311 -26.68 -42.20 -10.24
CA SER A 311 -26.52 -43.65 -10.07
C SER A 311 -26.99 -44.00 -8.65
N SER A 312 -27.74 -45.10 -8.53
CA SER A 312 -28.12 -45.67 -7.22
C SER A 312 -26.93 -46.28 -6.47
N ASP A 313 -25.79 -46.44 -7.14
CA ASP A 313 -24.65 -47.22 -6.68
C ASP A 313 -23.40 -46.32 -6.63
N ASN A 314 -23.08 -45.85 -5.42
CA ASN A 314 -21.83 -45.25 -4.91
C ASN A 314 -20.86 -44.58 -5.90
N GLY A 315 -21.31 -43.56 -6.63
CA GLY A 315 -20.40 -42.58 -7.25
C GLY A 315 -20.97 -41.88 -8.46
N SER A 316 -21.71 -40.80 -8.25
CA SER A 316 -22.09 -39.87 -9.32
C SER A 316 -20.86 -39.07 -9.77
N SER A 317 -20.38 -39.31 -11.00
CA SER A 317 -19.35 -38.48 -11.65
C SER A 317 -20.00 -37.26 -12.28
N LEU A 318 -19.31 -36.12 -12.36
CA LEU A 318 -19.83 -34.97 -13.10
C LEU A 318 -19.94 -35.32 -14.60
N LEU A 319 -21.13 -35.19 -15.18
CA LEU A 319 -21.46 -35.44 -16.59
C LEU A 319 -21.25 -34.20 -17.47
N GLY A 320 -21.43 -33.00 -16.92
CA GLY A 320 -21.23 -31.76 -17.66
C GLY A 320 -21.35 -30.48 -16.83
N LEU A 321 -20.94 -29.37 -17.41
CA LEU A 321 -20.94 -28.03 -16.83
C LEU A 321 -21.58 -27.06 -17.84
N HIS A 322 -22.58 -26.30 -17.42
CA HIS A 322 -23.25 -25.29 -18.25
C HIS A 322 -22.96 -23.90 -17.68
N LEU A 323 -22.17 -23.10 -18.40
CA LEU A 323 -21.85 -21.72 -18.01
C LEU A 323 -22.83 -20.75 -18.68
N HIS A 324 -23.34 -19.78 -17.93
CA HIS A 324 -24.18 -18.67 -18.43
C HIS A 324 -23.43 -17.36 -18.24
N TYR A 325 -23.46 -16.52 -19.27
CA TYR A 325 -22.65 -15.31 -19.36
C TYR A 325 -23.50 -14.06 -19.44
N SER A 326 -22.93 -12.94 -19.01
CA SER A 326 -23.63 -11.67 -18.76
C SER A 326 -24.36 -11.06 -19.97
N ASP A 327 -23.97 -11.40 -21.18
CA ASP A 327 -24.62 -11.02 -22.44
C ASP A 327 -25.80 -11.93 -22.83
N GLY A 328 -26.10 -12.95 -22.02
CA GLY A 328 -27.18 -13.92 -22.23
C GLY A 328 -26.78 -15.16 -23.02
N HIS A 329 -25.52 -15.31 -23.47
CA HIS A 329 -25.08 -16.57 -24.06
C HIS A 329 -24.80 -17.62 -22.98
N SER A 330 -24.78 -18.89 -23.37
CA SER A 330 -24.43 -19.99 -22.46
C SER A 330 -23.71 -21.11 -23.20
N THR A 331 -22.77 -21.78 -22.55
CA THR A 331 -21.91 -22.81 -23.13
C THR A 331 -21.96 -24.08 -22.29
N TRP A 332 -22.17 -25.22 -22.94
CA TRP A 332 -22.10 -26.54 -22.33
C TRP A 332 -20.72 -27.16 -22.52
N TYR A 333 -20.24 -27.79 -21.46
CA TYR A 333 -19.04 -28.62 -21.43
C TYR A 333 -19.46 -30.01 -20.94
N TYR A 334 -19.64 -30.97 -21.85
CA TYR A 334 -19.95 -32.35 -21.49
C TYR A 334 -18.68 -33.16 -21.29
N ALA A 335 -18.74 -34.16 -20.42
CA ALA A 335 -17.64 -35.11 -20.25
C ALA A 335 -17.42 -36.00 -21.50
N ASP A 336 -18.45 -36.17 -22.34
CA ASP A 336 -18.44 -37.04 -23.52
C ASP A 336 -17.91 -36.37 -24.81
N ASP A 337 -17.72 -35.04 -24.84
CA ASP A 337 -17.02 -34.34 -25.94
C ASP A 337 -15.47 -34.48 -25.83
N MET A 338 -15.00 -35.34 -24.91
CA MET A 338 -13.59 -35.73 -24.77
C MET A 338 -13.28 -36.90 -25.73
N ASP A 339 -12.86 -36.59 -26.95
CA ASP A 339 -12.62 -37.58 -28.02
C ASP A 339 -11.60 -38.70 -27.64
N GLU A 340 -12.08 -39.84 -27.17
CA GLU A 340 -11.98 -41.11 -27.91
C GLU A 340 -13.21 -42.01 -27.65
N PRO A 341 -13.86 -42.53 -28.71
CA PRO A 341 -15.17 -43.17 -28.61
C PRO A 341 -15.02 -44.66 -28.30
N ALA A 342 -15.52 -45.10 -27.15
CA ALA A 342 -15.64 -46.54 -26.90
C ALA A 342 -16.88 -46.99 -26.12
N TYR A 343 -17.92 -46.17 -25.94
CA TYR A 343 -19.21 -46.72 -25.51
C TYR A 343 -20.38 -45.94 -26.11
N THR A 344 -21.04 -46.54 -27.11
CA THR A 344 -22.42 -46.19 -27.46
C THR A 344 -23.29 -46.34 -26.22
N VAL A 345 -23.74 -45.21 -25.67
CA VAL A 345 -24.92 -45.19 -24.81
C VAL A 345 -26.10 -45.47 -25.73
N ASN A 346 -26.67 -46.67 -25.61
CA ASN A 346 -27.95 -46.94 -26.23
C ASN A 346 -28.97 -45.99 -25.61
N ASP A 347 -29.54 -45.15 -26.47
CA ASP A 347 -30.73 -44.38 -26.23
C ASP A 347 -31.87 -45.35 -25.85
N SER A 348 -32.07 -45.53 -24.55
CA SER A 348 -33.32 -46.02 -24.01
C SER A 348 -33.89 -44.93 -23.12
N SER A 349 -34.83 -44.20 -23.72
CA SER A 349 -35.90 -43.47 -23.07
C SER A 349 -36.22 -43.94 -21.65
N GLU A 350 -36.42 -42.97 -20.76
CA GLU A 350 -36.93 -43.10 -19.39
C GLU A 350 -35.90 -43.38 -18.29
N SER A 351 -35.13 -42.35 -17.91
CA SER A 351 -34.76 -42.14 -16.51
C SER A 351 -34.35 -40.67 -16.31
N GLY A 352 -34.93 -40.03 -15.29
CA GLY A 352 -34.78 -38.60 -15.05
C GLY A 352 -33.35 -38.22 -14.66
N TYR A 353 -32.73 -37.35 -15.44
CA TYR A 353 -31.56 -36.58 -15.02
C TYR A 353 -32.01 -35.57 -13.95
N SER A 354 -31.48 -35.65 -12.73
CA SER A 354 -31.58 -34.53 -11.79
C SER A 354 -30.37 -33.63 -11.99
N GLY A 355 -30.58 -32.42 -12.49
CA GLY A 355 -29.52 -31.41 -12.59
C GLY A 355 -29.03 -31.03 -11.19
N VAL A 356 -27.72 -30.85 -11.03
CA VAL A 356 -27.12 -30.27 -9.82
C VAL A 356 -27.02 -28.77 -10.06
N THR A 357 -28.07 -28.04 -9.68
CA THR A 357 -28.04 -26.58 -9.79
C THR A 357 -27.10 -26.01 -8.75
N LEU A 358 -26.00 -25.42 -9.20
CA LEU A 358 -25.17 -24.53 -8.39
C LEU A 358 -25.95 -23.22 -8.26
N TYR A 359 -26.20 -22.79 -7.02
CA TYR A 359 -26.72 -21.44 -6.78
C TYR A 359 -25.53 -20.54 -6.43
N LEU A 360 -25.15 -19.65 -7.35
CA LEU A 360 -24.35 -18.48 -6.99
C LEU A 360 -25.31 -17.47 -6.38
N ASP A 361 -25.42 -17.47 -5.05
CA ASP A 361 -26.23 -16.49 -4.34
C ASP A 361 -25.37 -15.26 -3.99
N VAL A 362 -25.67 -14.14 -4.64
CA VAL A 362 -24.97 -12.86 -4.42
C VAL A 362 -25.59 -12.08 -3.25
N GLN A 363 -26.68 -12.53 -2.60
CA GLN A 363 -27.24 -11.82 -1.44
C GLN A 363 -27.70 -12.71 -0.27
N GLY A 364 -27.61 -12.15 0.94
CA GLY A 364 -27.63 -12.86 2.20
C GLY A 364 -28.98 -13.45 2.62
N GLY A 365 -28.92 -14.69 3.12
CA GLY A 365 -29.92 -15.29 4.00
C GLY A 365 -29.24 -16.35 4.89
N GLU A 366 -29.55 -16.32 6.18
CA GLU A 366 -29.04 -17.30 7.16
C GLU A 366 -29.56 -18.71 6.86
N ARG A 367 -28.69 -19.72 6.94
CA ARG A 367 -29.07 -21.14 6.92
C ARG A 367 -28.25 -21.96 7.91
N ASP A 368 -28.97 -22.88 8.55
CA ASP A 368 -28.54 -23.77 9.62
C ASP A 368 -27.40 -24.73 9.25
N GLU A 369 -26.68 -25.13 10.30
CA GLU A 369 -25.40 -25.86 10.35
C GLU A 369 -25.20 -26.98 9.30
N LEU A 370 -24.20 -26.79 8.43
CA LEU A 370 -23.65 -27.79 7.52
C LEU A 370 -22.18 -28.10 7.91
N ARG A 371 -21.79 -29.38 7.88
CA ARG A 371 -20.39 -29.81 8.06
C ARG A 371 -19.58 -29.43 6.82
N GLY A 372 -18.82 -28.34 6.91
CA GLY A 372 -18.03 -27.81 5.79
C GLY A 372 -16.80 -28.67 5.49
N PHE A 373 -16.64 -29.03 4.21
CA PHE A 373 -15.35 -29.47 3.67
C PHE A 373 -14.69 -28.28 2.97
N ALA A 374 -13.49 -27.91 3.44
CA ALA A 374 -12.57 -26.92 2.86
C ALA A 374 -13.24 -25.67 2.24
N GLY A 375 -13.34 -24.59 3.02
CA GLY A 375 -13.63 -23.25 2.49
C GLY A 375 -12.35 -22.52 2.13
N TRP A 376 -12.31 -21.88 0.98
CA TRP A 376 -11.22 -20.99 0.58
C TRP A 376 -11.66 -19.53 0.74
N GLN A 377 -10.70 -18.64 0.98
CA GLN A 377 -10.98 -17.20 1.07
C GLN A 377 -9.89 -16.41 0.32
N LEU A 378 -10.27 -15.51 -0.59
CA LEU A 378 -9.36 -14.55 -1.28
C LEU A 378 -9.85 -13.14 -0.95
N GLY A 379 -9.29 -12.52 0.08
CA GLY A 379 -9.85 -11.27 0.61
C GLY A 379 -11.23 -11.48 1.25
N ASP A 380 -12.28 -10.79 0.79
CA ASP A 380 -13.67 -11.09 1.21
C ASP A 380 -14.26 -12.27 0.43
N ALA A 381 -13.58 -12.69 -0.64
CA ALA A 381 -14.05 -13.73 -1.53
C ALA A 381 -14.10 -15.06 -0.81
N LYS A 382 -15.26 -15.49 -0.31
CA LYS A 382 -15.38 -16.82 0.30
C LYS A 382 -15.85 -17.80 -0.76
N LEU A 383 -15.07 -18.86 -0.97
CA LEU A 383 -15.43 -20.02 -1.75
C LEU A 383 -15.79 -21.16 -0.78
N SER A 384 -17.08 -21.41 -0.59
CA SER A 384 -17.53 -22.52 0.27
C SER A 384 -17.93 -23.70 -0.60
N THR A 385 -17.32 -24.86 -0.38
CA THR A 385 -17.83 -26.12 -0.94
C THR A 385 -18.58 -26.92 0.13
N TYR A 386 -19.82 -27.30 -0.15
CA TYR A 386 -20.55 -28.21 0.74
C TYR A 386 -21.36 -29.24 -0.05
N LEU A 387 -21.40 -30.46 0.49
CA LEU A 387 -22.28 -31.51 0.02
C LEU A 387 -23.69 -31.23 0.54
N HIS A 388 -24.62 -30.91 -0.36
CA HIS A 388 -26.01 -30.67 -0.01
C HIS A 388 -26.83 -31.98 0.02
N SER A 389 -26.31 -33.05 -0.61
CA SER A 389 -26.83 -34.43 -0.59
C SER A 389 -25.77 -35.37 -1.24
N ALA A 390 -26.04 -36.69 -1.32
CA ALA A 390 -25.15 -37.69 -1.93
C ALA A 390 -24.78 -37.44 -3.42
N SER A 391 -25.35 -36.41 -4.05
CA SER A 391 -25.24 -36.17 -5.49
C SER A 391 -25.10 -34.69 -5.87
N ALA A 392 -24.84 -33.78 -4.92
CA ALA A 392 -24.72 -32.35 -5.22
C ALA A 392 -23.57 -31.67 -4.47
N VAL A 393 -22.64 -31.06 -5.23
CA VAL A 393 -21.61 -30.15 -4.72
C VAL A 393 -22.08 -28.72 -4.94
N HIS A 394 -22.26 -27.97 -3.86
CA HIS A 394 -22.54 -26.56 -3.92
C HIS A 394 -21.24 -25.78 -3.79
N VAL A 395 -21.00 -24.83 -4.71
CA VAL A 395 -19.87 -23.90 -4.72
C VAL A 395 -20.45 -22.50 -4.61
N GLU A 396 -20.32 -21.91 -3.42
CA GLU A 396 -20.71 -20.53 -3.18
C GLU A 396 -19.47 -19.66 -3.31
N PHE A 397 -19.43 -18.74 -4.28
CA PHE A 397 -18.39 -17.71 -4.37
C PHE A 397 -19.01 -16.35 -4.05
N LYS A 398 -18.62 -15.76 -2.92
CA LYS A 398 -19.06 -14.44 -2.49
C LYS A 398 -17.88 -13.50 -2.40
N ALA A 399 -17.67 -12.68 -3.42
CA ALA A 399 -16.65 -11.64 -3.45
C ALA A 399 -17.27 -10.34 -3.95
N LYS A 400 -17.01 -9.24 -3.24
CA LYS A 400 -17.48 -7.91 -3.66
C LYS A 400 -16.79 -7.44 -4.95
N ASP A 401 -15.49 -7.76 -5.07
CA ASP A 401 -14.61 -7.17 -6.07
C ASP A 401 -14.04 -8.21 -7.08
N TRP A 402 -14.60 -9.42 -7.08
CA TRP A 402 -14.16 -10.52 -7.95
C TRP A 402 -15.35 -11.25 -8.57
N SER A 403 -15.24 -11.60 -9.85
CA SER A 403 -16.21 -12.37 -10.60
C SER A 403 -15.62 -13.71 -11.03
N VAL A 404 -16.47 -14.74 -11.07
CA VAL A 404 -16.10 -16.01 -11.69
C VAL A 404 -16.11 -15.81 -13.21
N CYS A 405 -15.00 -16.12 -13.86
CA CYS A 405 -14.89 -16.05 -15.33
C CYS A 405 -14.59 -17.39 -15.99
N ASP A 406 -14.15 -18.37 -15.22
CA ASP A 406 -13.81 -19.69 -15.73
C ASP A 406 -14.14 -20.72 -14.65
N VAL A 407 -14.65 -21.88 -15.05
CA VAL A 407 -14.83 -23.02 -14.17
C VAL A 407 -14.41 -24.25 -14.96
N ARG A 408 -13.37 -24.92 -14.49
CA ARG A 408 -12.82 -26.12 -15.13
C ARG A 408 -13.08 -27.33 -14.27
N TYR A 409 -13.40 -28.44 -14.91
CA TYR A 409 -13.44 -29.73 -14.27
C TYR A 409 -12.05 -30.36 -14.27
N ALA A 410 -11.59 -30.82 -13.12
CA ALA A 410 -10.37 -31.58 -12.97
C ALA A 410 -10.74 -32.98 -12.46
N GLY A 411 -10.98 -33.91 -13.39
CA GLY A 411 -11.29 -35.30 -13.09
C GLY A 411 -10.12 -36.23 -13.35
N ARG A 412 -10.01 -37.27 -12.53
CA ARG A 412 -9.07 -38.37 -12.70
C ARG A 412 -9.78 -39.70 -12.50
N CYS A 413 -9.55 -40.62 -13.43
CA CYS A 413 -9.79 -42.04 -13.21
C CYS A 413 -8.52 -42.68 -12.64
N ASN A 414 -8.60 -43.33 -11.48
CA ASN A 414 -7.57 -44.24 -11.00
C ASN A 414 -7.86 -45.66 -11.53
N PRO A 415 -7.21 -46.11 -12.62
CA PRO A 415 -7.56 -47.38 -13.26
C PRO A 415 -7.27 -48.60 -12.37
N LEU A 416 -6.42 -48.46 -11.35
CA LEU A 416 -6.09 -49.55 -10.43
C LEU A 416 -7.11 -49.73 -9.31
N ARG A 417 -7.87 -48.69 -8.97
CA ARG A 417 -8.90 -48.73 -7.90
C ARG A 417 -10.32 -48.51 -8.41
N ASN A 418 -10.49 -48.17 -9.68
CA ASN A 418 -11.78 -47.78 -10.27
C ASN A 418 -12.45 -46.63 -9.49
N VAL A 419 -11.64 -45.76 -8.87
CA VAL A 419 -12.08 -44.59 -8.12
C VAL A 419 -11.85 -43.36 -8.99
N TYR A 420 -12.90 -42.55 -9.13
CA TYR A 420 -12.83 -41.26 -9.79
C TYR A 420 -12.60 -40.18 -8.74
N GLU A 421 -11.44 -39.53 -8.80
CA GLU A 421 -11.19 -38.32 -8.03
C GLU A 421 -11.57 -37.13 -8.90
N SER A 422 -12.47 -36.29 -8.43
CA SER A 422 -12.91 -35.12 -9.17
C SER A 422 -12.83 -33.87 -8.31
N GLY A 423 -12.32 -32.81 -8.92
CA GLY A 423 -12.29 -31.46 -8.37
C GLY A 423 -12.80 -30.44 -9.40
N VAL A 424 -13.05 -29.25 -8.91
CA VAL A 424 -13.38 -28.08 -9.73
C VAL A 424 -12.26 -27.06 -9.56
N ILE A 425 -11.89 -26.38 -10.63
CA ILE A 425 -10.98 -25.23 -10.61
C ILE A 425 -11.83 -24.02 -11.01
N VAL A 426 -11.76 -22.94 -10.25
CA VAL A 426 -12.54 -21.73 -10.53
C VAL A 426 -11.59 -20.60 -10.86
N GLY A 427 -11.61 -20.15 -12.12
CA GLY A 427 -10.94 -18.92 -12.53
C GLY A 427 -11.78 -17.71 -12.11
N VAL A 428 -11.15 -16.80 -11.40
CA VAL A 428 -11.73 -15.53 -10.97
C VAL A 428 -10.95 -14.38 -11.57
N HIS A 429 -11.64 -13.30 -11.87
CA HIS A 429 -11.03 -12.03 -12.27
C HIS A 429 -11.63 -10.90 -11.43
N PRO A 430 -10.94 -9.77 -11.26
CA PRO A 430 -11.53 -8.59 -10.64
C PRO A 430 -12.83 -8.20 -11.36
N THR A 431 -13.91 -7.86 -10.62
CA THR A 431 -15.18 -7.37 -11.20
C THR A 431 -14.97 -6.08 -11.97
N ASP A 432 -14.09 -5.23 -11.46
CA ASP A 432 -13.73 -3.99 -12.11
C ASP A 432 -12.64 -4.28 -13.14
N GLU A 433 -13.00 -4.20 -14.41
CA GLU A 433 -12.07 -4.25 -15.55
C GLU A 433 -10.95 -3.20 -15.45
N TYR A 434 -11.19 -2.15 -14.67
CA TYR A 434 -10.27 -1.04 -14.48
C TYR A 434 -10.01 -0.83 -12.99
N ILE A 435 -8.75 -0.69 -12.62
CA ILE A 435 -8.42 0.07 -11.42
C ILE A 435 -8.58 1.53 -11.79
N THR A 436 -9.70 2.12 -11.40
CA THR A 436 -9.78 3.58 -11.32
C THR A 436 -9.15 4.00 -10.01
N PRO A 437 -8.27 5.03 -10.00
CA PRO A 437 -7.95 5.73 -8.77
C PRO A 437 -9.28 6.09 -8.13
N ASP A 438 -9.47 5.81 -6.85
CA ASP A 438 -10.74 6.11 -6.20
C ASP A 438 -10.99 7.61 -6.40
N LYS A 439 -11.99 7.95 -7.22
CA LYS A 439 -12.24 9.35 -7.59
C LYS A 439 -12.62 10.17 -6.36
N GLN A 440 -13.03 9.49 -5.30
CA GLN A 440 -13.21 10.05 -3.98
C GLN A 440 -11.92 9.88 -3.20
N PHE A 441 -11.02 10.85 -3.34
CA PHE A 441 -9.98 11.05 -2.33
C PHE A 441 -10.68 11.35 -0.99
N THR A 442 -10.78 10.33 -0.14
CA THR A 442 -11.37 10.45 1.20
C THR A 442 -10.26 10.78 2.19
N VAL A 443 -10.23 12.02 2.67
CA VAL A 443 -9.38 12.38 3.81
C VAL A 443 -9.98 11.76 5.07
N PRO A 444 -9.26 10.87 5.79
CA PRO A 444 -9.77 10.34 7.05
C PRO A 444 -10.04 11.48 8.03
N SER A 445 -11.21 11.45 8.70
CA SER A 445 -11.55 12.48 9.68
C SER A 445 -10.51 12.53 10.79
N GLY A 446 -9.99 13.73 11.07
CA GLY A 446 -8.94 13.95 12.05
C GLY A 446 -7.51 13.74 11.51
N ALA A 447 -7.34 13.34 10.25
CA ALA A 447 -6.03 13.24 9.62
C ALA A 447 -5.37 14.62 9.54
N LEU A 448 -4.06 14.64 9.82
CA LEU A 448 -3.22 15.81 9.57
C LEU A 448 -2.76 15.76 8.14
N CYS A 449 -2.97 16.86 7.41
CA CYS A 449 -2.67 16.97 6.00
C CYS A 449 -1.86 18.24 5.74
N ARG A 450 -1.16 18.26 4.62
CA ARG A 450 -0.67 19.49 3.99
C ARG A 450 -1.51 19.77 2.76
N VAL A 451 -1.72 21.05 2.49
CA VAL A 451 -2.52 21.51 1.36
C VAL A 451 -1.60 22.32 0.45
N HIS A 452 -1.23 21.73 -0.68
CA HIS A 452 -0.32 22.30 -1.67
C HIS A 452 -1.09 22.92 -2.83
N VAL A 453 -0.55 23.96 -3.46
CA VAL A 453 -1.03 24.43 -4.75
C VAL A 453 -0.52 23.47 -5.82
N ALA A 454 -1.39 22.91 -6.65
CA ALA A 454 -1.03 21.92 -7.66
C ALA A 454 -0.06 22.47 -8.73
N GLU A 455 -0.17 23.76 -9.05
CA GLU A 455 0.62 24.43 -10.09
C GLU A 455 1.87 25.15 -9.55
N GLY A 456 2.29 24.91 -8.29
CA GLY A 456 3.44 25.60 -7.69
C GLY A 456 4.00 24.92 -6.42
N ASP A 457 4.98 25.56 -5.77
CA ASP A 457 5.64 25.05 -4.55
C ASP A 457 5.01 25.58 -3.25
N GLY A 458 3.89 26.29 -3.36
CA GLY A 458 3.18 26.91 -2.25
C GLY A 458 2.39 25.89 -1.42
N THR A 459 2.58 25.92 -0.11
CA THR A 459 1.80 25.17 0.89
C THR A 459 1.03 26.15 1.77
N LEU A 460 -0.20 25.78 2.14
CA LEU A 460 -1.06 26.50 3.07
C LEU A 460 -0.36 26.67 4.43
N ASP A 461 -0.09 27.90 4.85
CA ASP A 461 0.73 28.24 6.02
C ASP A 461 0.10 29.40 6.82
N LEU A 462 0.43 29.50 8.11
CA LEU A 462 0.03 30.65 8.93
C LEU A 462 0.98 31.83 8.71
N ALA A 463 0.41 33.01 8.50
CA ALA A 463 1.20 34.23 8.48
C ALA A 463 1.85 34.45 9.84
N ARG A 464 3.18 34.61 9.80
CA ARG A 464 4.01 35.00 10.95
C ARG A 464 3.95 34.09 12.18
N TYR A 465 3.52 32.82 12.02
CA TYR A 465 3.25 31.92 13.14
C TYR A 465 2.39 32.58 14.24
N ALA A 466 1.48 33.48 13.85
CA ALA A 466 0.72 34.23 14.83
C ALA A 466 -0.26 33.31 15.58
N LEU A 467 -0.49 33.63 16.85
CA LEU A 467 -1.44 32.95 17.74
C LEU A 467 -2.64 33.83 18.05
N SER A 468 -2.61 35.08 17.59
CA SER A 468 -3.72 36.02 17.68
C SER A 468 -4.95 35.46 16.97
N GLU A 469 -6.13 36.02 17.24
CA GLU A 469 -7.30 35.67 16.44
C GLU A 469 -7.19 36.32 15.05
N ALA A 470 -7.86 35.72 14.06
CA ALA A 470 -7.91 36.23 12.69
C ALA A 470 -6.52 36.30 12.01
N VAL A 471 -5.70 35.27 12.17
CA VAL A 471 -4.39 35.19 11.50
C VAL A 471 -4.59 34.98 10.01
N PRO A 472 -3.97 35.80 9.14
CA PRO A 472 -3.99 35.54 7.71
C PRO A 472 -3.35 34.20 7.38
N VAL A 473 -3.98 33.45 6.48
CA VAL A 473 -3.40 32.23 5.93
C VAL A 473 -2.76 32.60 4.59
N VAL A 474 -1.54 32.14 4.38
CA VAL A 474 -0.69 32.50 3.22
C VAL A 474 -0.16 31.24 2.56
N LEU A 475 0.39 31.40 1.37
CA LEU A 475 1.13 30.34 0.69
C LEU A 475 2.62 30.57 0.87
N ARG A 476 3.32 29.51 1.29
CA ARG A 476 4.78 29.51 1.50
C ARG A 476 5.39 28.21 1.03
N LYS A 477 6.65 28.27 0.61
CA LYS A 477 7.42 27.06 0.31
C LYS A 477 7.39 26.11 1.51
N HIS A 478 7.19 24.83 1.20
CA HIS A 478 7.18 23.77 2.21
C HIS A 478 8.45 23.81 3.07
N ASN A 479 8.29 23.73 4.40
CA ASN A 479 9.40 23.82 5.37
C ASN A 479 9.31 22.80 6.52
N GLY A 480 8.27 21.95 6.50
CA GLY A 480 8.00 20.95 7.54
C GLY A 480 7.36 21.48 8.83
N SER A 481 7.06 22.78 8.97
CA SER A 481 6.54 23.34 10.22
C SER A 481 5.08 22.95 10.49
N ASP A 482 4.71 22.89 11.77
CA ASP A 482 3.35 22.57 12.20
C ASP A 482 2.31 23.61 11.75
N SER A 483 2.74 24.83 11.42
CA SER A 483 1.87 25.85 10.80
C SER A 483 1.41 25.49 9.39
N GLN A 484 2.08 24.55 8.73
CA GLN A 484 1.70 24.02 7.41
C GLN A 484 0.86 22.75 7.51
N LEU A 485 0.60 22.28 8.73
CA LEU A 485 -0.22 21.10 9.00
C LEU A 485 -1.64 21.50 9.36
N TRP A 486 -2.59 20.84 8.72
CA TRP A 486 -4.02 21.11 8.85
C TRP A 486 -4.76 19.81 9.13
N GLN A 487 -5.50 19.78 10.23
CA GLN A 487 -6.39 18.69 10.56
C GLN A 487 -7.72 18.86 9.83
N PHE A 488 -8.12 17.87 9.05
CA PHE A 488 -9.42 17.85 8.40
C PHE A 488 -10.45 17.24 9.36
N GLN A 489 -11.24 18.10 10.02
CA GLN A 489 -12.30 17.67 10.93
C GLN A 489 -13.64 17.64 10.19
N GLU A 490 -14.34 16.51 10.25
CA GLU A 490 -15.66 16.37 9.62
C GLU A 490 -16.66 17.41 10.14
N ALA A 491 -17.39 18.03 9.21
CA ALA A 491 -18.31 19.13 9.47
C ALA A 491 -19.65 18.98 8.73
N GLY A 492 -20.00 17.74 8.36
CA GLY A 492 -21.19 17.37 7.57
C GLY A 492 -20.83 16.45 6.41
N GLU A 493 -21.84 16.00 5.66
CA GLU A 493 -21.63 15.16 4.48
C GLU A 493 -20.70 15.87 3.48
N ASN A 494 -19.54 15.27 3.22
CA ASN A 494 -18.51 15.76 2.30
C ASN A 494 -17.97 17.18 2.64
N ALA A 495 -18.03 17.59 3.90
CA ALA A 495 -17.55 18.90 4.35
C ALA A 495 -16.58 18.77 5.52
N PHE A 496 -15.53 19.59 5.49
CA PHE A 496 -14.47 19.59 6.49
C PHE A 496 -14.21 20.99 7.04
N ARG A 497 -13.83 21.07 8.31
CA ARG A 497 -13.14 22.22 8.89
C ARG A 497 -11.64 21.92 8.89
N LEU A 498 -10.86 22.84 8.36
CA LEU A 498 -9.40 22.73 8.36
C LEU A 498 -8.89 23.43 9.62
N VAL A 499 -8.41 22.65 10.60
CA VAL A 499 -7.87 23.18 11.87
C VAL A 499 -6.36 23.15 11.82
N ASN A 500 -5.71 24.29 11.95
CA ASN A 500 -4.26 24.35 11.91
C ASN A 500 -3.65 23.64 13.14
N ALA A 501 -2.67 22.77 12.92
CA ALA A 501 -2.08 21.96 13.97
C ALA A 501 -1.20 22.77 14.95
N TYR A 502 -0.73 23.95 14.54
CA TYR A 502 0.14 24.79 15.36
C TYR A 502 -0.64 25.65 16.35
N ASN A 503 -1.62 26.42 15.89
CA ASN A 503 -2.38 27.33 16.77
C ASN A 503 -3.77 26.80 17.17
N GLY A 504 -4.19 25.65 16.64
CA GLY A 504 -5.49 25.03 16.94
C GLY A 504 -6.70 25.80 16.40
N GLN A 505 -6.47 26.84 15.58
CA GLN A 505 -7.53 27.67 15.01
C GLN A 505 -7.95 27.13 13.64
N ALA A 506 -9.22 27.31 13.30
CA ALA A 506 -9.81 26.80 12.06
C ALA A 506 -9.78 27.84 10.93
N LEU A 507 -9.62 27.37 9.70
CA LEU A 507 -9.70 28.19 8.48
C LEU A 507 -11.11 28.76 8.31
N ALA A 508 -11.20 30.07 8.13
CA ALA A 508 -12.45 30.81 7.98
C ALA A 508 -12.36 31.85 6.87
N LEU A 509 -13.46 32.02 6.15
CA LEU A 509 -13.69 33.08 5.19
C LEU A 509 -14.49 34.19 5.87
N ARG A 510 -13.88 35.38 6.02
CA ARG A 510 -14.52 36.56 6.61
C ARG A 510 -14.33 37.75 5.70
N GLU A 511 -15.43 38.35 5.25
CA GLU A 511 -15.41 39.55 4.39
C GLU A 511 -14.51 39.39 3.14
N GLY A 512 -14.43 38.18 2.59
CA GLY A 512 -13.60 37.85 1.42
C GLY A 512 -12.13 37.53 1.73
N GLN A 513 -11.72 37.60 2.99
CA GLN A 513 -10.37 37.25 3.45
C GLN A 513 -10.33 35.84 4.05
N VAL A 514 -9.23 35.13 3.79
CA VAL A 514 -8.97 33.81 4.35
C VAL A 514 -8.10 33.96 5.60
N LEU A 515 -8.71 33.73 6.76
CA LEU A 515 -8.13 33.96 8.08
C LEU A 515 -8.36 32.73 8.96
N THR A 516 -7.75 32.67 10.14
CA THR A 516 -8.07 31.65 11.16
C THR A 516 -9.05 32.15 12.22
N THR A 517 -9.79 31.24 12.86
CA THR A 517 -10.65 31.55 14.01
C THR A 517 -10.53 30.52 15.12
N SER A 518 -10.54 30.98 16.36
CA SER A 518 -10.63 30.16 17.58
C SER A 518 -12.05 29.60 17.78
N VAL A 519 -13.07 30.23 17.19
CA VAL A 519 -14.48 29.86 17.34
C VAL A 519 -14.86 28.88 16.22
N LEU A 520 -14.83 27.58 16.53
CA LEU A 520 -15.11 26.52 15.54
C LEU A 520 -16.48 26.62 14.87
N GLN A 521 -17.48 27.24 15.52
CA GLN A 521 -18.79 27.49 14.91
C GLN A 521 -18.75 28.56 13.80
N GLU A 522 -17.75 29.45 13.84
CA GLU A 522 -17.51 30.48 12.83
C GLU A 522 -16.51 30.03 11.76
N ALA A 523 -15.97 28.81 11.89
CA ALA A 523 -15.09 28.22 10.89
C ALA A 523 -15.87 27.94 9.61
N THR A 524 -15.22 28.16 8.48
CA THR A 524 -15.81 27.80 7.19
C THR A 524 -15.73 26.30 7.02
N SER A 525 -16.85 25.68 6.68
CA SER A 525 -16.89 24.30 6.20
C SER A 525 -16.51 24.30 4.72
N TRP A 526 -15.59 23.42 4.34
CA TRP A 526 -15.03 23.29 3.00
C TRP A 526 -15.38 21.91 2.44
N ALA A 527 -16.03 21.87 1.28
CA ALA A 527 -16.15 20.68 0.48
C ALA A 527 -14.86 20.48 -0.33
N LEU A 528 -14.40 19.23 -0.40
CA LEU A 528 -13.25 18.85 -1.21
C LEU A 528 -13.77 18.20 -2.49
N GLU A 529 -13.79 18.96 -3.58
CA GLU A 529 -14.21 18.46 -4.89
C GLU A 529 -12.98 17.96 -5.65
N VAL A 530 -12.94 16.68 -6.01
CA VAL A 530 -11.87 16.12 -6.83
C VAL A 530 -12.16 16.40 -8.30
N ALA A 531 -11.25 17.07 -9.00
CA ALA A 531 -11.32 17.33 -10.43
C ALA A 531 -10.86 16.10 -11.24
N GLU A 532 -11.07 16.13 -12.56
CA GLU A 532 -10.69 15.02 -13.46
C GLU A 532 -9.18 14.75 -13.47
N ASP A 533 -8.35 15.77 -13.22
CA ASP A 533 -6.89 15.67 -13.12
C ASP A 533 -6.41 15.33 -11.70
N HIS A 534 -7.30 14.83 -10.84
CA HIS A 534 -7.06 14.44 -9.45
C HIS A 534 -6.64 15.55 -8.48
N THR A 535 -6.49 16.79 -8.97
CA THR A 535 -6.38 17.94 -8.09
C THR A 535 -7.71 18.17 -7.38
N GLN A 536 -7.65 18.79 -6.21
CA GLN A 536 -8.84 19.11 -5.44
C GLN A 536 -9.16 20.59 -5.51
N ARG A 537 -10.45 20.90 -5.38
CA ARG A 537 -10.96 22.24 -5.18
C ARG A 537 -11.59 22.31 -3.80
N LEU A 538 -11.15 23.27 -3.00
CA LEU A 538 -11.74 23.58 -1.71
C LEU A 538 -12.86 24.60 -1.91
N THR A 539 -14.11 24.16 -1.79
CA THR A 539 -15.30 25.00 -1.96
C THR A 539 -15.94 25.26 -0.60
N ALA A 540 -16.04 26.51 -0.19
CA ALA A 540 -16.77 26.89 1.01
C ALA A 540 -18.25 26.49 0.86
N THR A 541 -18.78 25.72 1.81
CA THR A 541 -20.17 25.23 1.78
C THR A 541 -21.19 26.29 2.21
N ILE A 542 -20.71 27.46 2.65
CA ILE A 542 -21.54 28.57 3.11
C ILE A 542 -21.63 29.62 2.00
N GLY A 543 -22.86 29.94 1.57
CA GLY A 543 -23.13 30.98 0.56
C GLY A 543 -22.97 30.48 -0.89
N PRO A 544 -22.63 31.35 -1.86
CA PRO A 544 -22.64 31.02 -3.30
C PRO A 544 -21.49 30.10 -3.77
N GLY A 545 -20.92 29.25 -2.89
CA GLY A 545 -19.89 28.27 -3.24
C GLY A 545 -18.54 28.90 -3.57
N HIS A 546 -18.01 29.76 -2.69
CA HIS A 546 -16.69 30.38 -2.90
C HIS A 546 -15.58 29.32 -2.95
N HIS A 547 -14.72 29.37 -3.97
CA HIS A 547 -13.55 28.51 -4.07
C HIS A 547 -12.34 29.16 -3.42
N LEU A 548 -11.54 28.38 -2.69
CA LEU A 548 -10.25 28.84 -2.18
C LEU A 548 -9.28 29.04 -3.36
N ALA A 549 -8.73 30.23 -3.46
CA ALA A 549 -7.91 30.68 -4.58
C ALA A 549 -6.53 31.13 -4.09
N ALA A 550 -5.55 31.08 -4.99
CA ALA A 550 -4.19 31.57 -4.78
C ALA A 550 -3.94 32.77 -5.70
N ASP A 551 -3.42 33.86 -5.15
CA ASP A 551 -2.91 35.02 -5.90
C ASP A 551 -1.49 35.33 -5.39
N GLY A 552 -0.50 34.75 -6.06
CA GLY A 552 0.88 34.70 -5.55
C GLY A 552 0.93 34.00 -4.18
N ASN A 553 1.45 34.71 -3.16
CA ASN A 553 1.53 34.20 -1.79
C ASN A 553 0.26 34.45 -0.96
N ALA A 554 -0.71 35.20 -1.50
CA ALA A 554 -1.95 35.51 -0.79
C ALA A 554 -3.03 34.49 -1.13
N LEU A 555 -3.86 34.16 -0.14
CA LEU A 555 -5.08 33.40 -0.35
C LEU A 555 -6.24 34.35 -0.56
N THR A 556 -7.04 34.05 -1.57
CA THR A 556 -8.26 34.78 -1.90
C THR A 556 -9.41 33.79 -2.05
N THR A 557 -10.60 34.29 -2.40
CA THR A 557 -11.69 33.42 -2.85
C THR A 557 -12.32 33.95 -4.11
N THR A 558 -12.77 33.04 -4.97
CA THR A 558 -13.49 33.38 -6.20
C THR A 558 -14.87 32.73 -6.21
N THR A 559 -15.84 33.41 -6.83
CA THR A 559 -17.16 32.80 -7.07
C THR A 559 -17.12 31.94 -8.34
N PRO A 560 -17.95 30.88 -8.44
CA PRO A 560 -17.95 29.99 -9.61
C PRO A 560 -18.20 30.73 -10.93
N ALA A 561 -19.04 31.78 -10.91
CA ALA A 561 -19.38 32.56 -12.10
C ALA A 561 -18.20 33.36 -12.68
N ALA A 562 -17.26 33.79 -11.82
CA ALA A 562 -16.07 34.53 -12.23
C ALA A 562 -14.99 33.65 -12.87
N ALA A 563 -15.08 32.32 -12.71
CA ALA A 563 -14.07 31.36 -13.15
C ALA A 563 -14.09 31.04 -14.66
N THR A 564 -15.06 31.56 -15.42
CA THR A 564 -15.24 31.24 -16.86
C THR A 564 -14.20 31.88 -17.80
N GLY A 565 -13.20 32.59 -17.26
CA GLY A 565 -12.17 33.31 -18.03
C GLY A 565 -10.77 32.69 -18.08
N GLY A 566 -10.57 31.47 -17.56
CA GLY A 566 -9.37 30.66 -17.80
C GLY A 566 -8.02 31.15 -17.26
N GLN A 567 -7.89 32.30 -16.58
CA GLN A 567 -6.53 32.81 -16.24
C GLN A 567 -6.25 33.37 -14.84
N ALA A 568 -7.18 33.43 -13.88
CA ALA A 568 -6.80 33.72 -12.49
C ALA A 568 -7.92 33.33 -11.53
N GLY A 569 -7.62 32.47 -10.55
CA GLY A 569 -8.47 32.31 -9.37
C GLY A 569 -8.95 30.89 -9.05
N ASN A 570 -8.85 29.92 -9.95
CA ASN A 570 -9.17 28.53 -9.61
C ASN A 570 -7.90 27.77 -9.24
N ALA A 571 -7.31 28.11 -8.09
CA ALA A 571 -6.22 27.30 -7.56
C ALA A 571 -6.69 25.86 -7.40
N ARG A 572 -5.95 24.96 -8.03
CA ARG A 572 -6.05 23.52 -7.84
C ARG A 572 -5.16 23.15 -6.66
N TRP A 573 -5.67 22.30 -5.78
CA TRP A 573 -5.01 21.91 -4.54
C TRP A 573 -4.57 20.45 -4.62
N VAL A 574 -3.51 20.10 -3.91
CA VAL A 574 -3.12 18.72 -3.63
C VAL A 574 -3.08 18.57 -2.12
N VAL A 575 -4.01 17.81 -1.57
CA VAL A 575 -4.09 17.48 -0.15
C VAL A 575 -3.28 16.21 0.06
N VAL A 576 -2.15 16.35 0.75
CA VAL A 576 -1.27 15.23 1.09
C VAL A 576 -1.53 14.89 2.55
N VAL A 577 -2.11 13.72 2.81
CA VAL A 577 -2.20 13.19 4.18
C VAL A 577 -0.76 13.05 4.69
N ASP A 578 -0.48 13.55 5.88
CA ASP A 578 0.80 13.34 6.53
C ASP A 578 0.73 12.00 7.28
N PRO A 579 1.23 10.88 6.69
CA PRO A 579 1.20 9.56 7.34
C PRO A 579 2.04 9.59 8.63
N THR A 580 2.92 10.58 8.76
CA THR A 580 3.92 10.64 9.79
C THR A 580 3.38 11.14 11.13
N ARG A 581 2.10 11.39 11.39
CA ARG A 581 1.68 11.61 12.81
C ARG A 581 1.28 10.35 13.59
N SER A 582 1.55 9.17 13.01
CA SER A 582 1.94 7.98 13.80
C SER A 582 3.40 8.08 14.36
N LEU A 583 4.18 9.14 14.02
CA LEU A 583 5.51 9.48 14.57
C LEU A 583 5.52 9.73 16.09
N ALA A 584 4.43 9.54 16.85
CA ALA A 584 4.52 9.53 18.31
C ALA A 584 5.65 8.61 18.81
N LYS A 585 5.92 7.52 18.07
CA LYS A 585 7.03 6.57 18.29
C LYS A 585 8.42 7.04 17.82
N LEU A 586 8.53 7.80 16.73
CA LEU A 586 9.82 8.30 16.21
C LEU A 586 10.22 9.62 16.88
N ARG A 587 9.25 10.49 17.19
CA ARG A 587 9.45 11.69 18.02
C ARG A 587 9.78 11.34 19.47
N SER A 588 9.36 10.17 19.98
CA SER A 588 9.87 9.66 21.27
C SER A 588 11.34 9.24 21.23
N THR A 589 11.96 9.17 20.05
CA THR A 589 13.39 8.86 19.86
C THR A 589 14.23 10.05 19.37
N LEU A 590 13.64 11.22 19.16
CA LEU A 590 14.38 12.44 18.90
C LEU A 590 14.35 13.33 20.14
N PRO A 591 15.35 14.22 20.32
CA PRO A 591 15.26 15.21 21.36
C PRO A 591 13.96 16.02 21.23
N ASN A 592 13.27 16.20 22.35
CA ASN A 592 11.99 16.87 22.45
C ASN A 592 12.20 18.19 23.18
N LEU A 593 11.69 19.27 22.60
CA LEU A 593 11.57 20.54 23.29
C LEU A 593 10.18 20.65 23.90
N THR A 594 10.12 20.68 25.24
CA THR A 594 8.89 21.00 25.96
C THR A 594 8.92 22.45 26.41
N THR A 595 7.79 23.13 26.35
CA THR A 595 7.67 24.53 26.78
C THR A 595 6.59 24.73 27.82
N SER A 596 6.81 25.65 28.74
CA SER A 596 5.82 26.12 29.70
C SER A 596 6.01 27.61 29.94
N LEU A 597 4.91 28.32 30.17
CA LEU A 597 4.94 29.73 30.51
C LEU A 597 4.89 29.89 32.03
N VAL A 598 5.80 30.70 32.56
CA VAL A 598 5.85 31.03 33.98
C VAL A 598 5.72 32.54 34.10
N ASN A 599 4.70 32.99 34.83
CA ASN A 599 4.51 34.41 35.11
C ASN A 599 5.33 34.80 36.34
N VAL A 600 6.38 35.60 36.14
CA VAL A 600 7.27 36.10 37.21
C VAL A 600 7.20 37.63 37.21
N ASP A 601 6.64 38.20 38.29
CA ASP A 601 6.55 39.65 38.50
C ASP A 601 5.87 40.43 37.34
N GLY A 602 4.84 39.84 36.73
CA GLY A 602 4.10 40.45 35.62
C GLY A 602 4.79 40.32 34.25
N ARG A 603 5.90 39.58 34.16
CA ARG A 603 6.50 39.12 32.91
C ARG A 603 6.15 37.66 32.68
N SER A 604 6.00 37.27 31.42
CA SER A 604 5.78 35.89 31.03
C SER A 604 7.09 35.33 30.46
N ASP A 605 7.73 34.48 31.26
CA ASP A 605 8.97 33.82 30.91
C ASP A 605 8.65 32.47 30.24
N LEU A 606 9.29 32.20 29.10
CA LEU A 606 9.15 30.92 28.41
C LEU A 606 10.20 29.95 28.96
N HIS A 607 9.75 29.03 29.79
CA HIS A 607 10.56 27.92 30.28
C HIS A 607 10.58 26.83 29.23
N MET A 608 11.79 26.44 28.83
CA MET A 608 12.00 25.48 27.76
C MET A 608 12.87 24.35 28.30
N THR A 609 12.51 23.12 28.01
CA THR A 609 13.27 21.93 28.43
C THR A 609 13.48 21.03 27.23
N LEU A 610 14.72 20.99 26.74
CA LEU A 610 15.17 20.10 25.67
C LEU A 610 15.63 18.78 26.28
N THR A 611 14.95 17.69 25.97
CA THR A 611 15.22 16.35 26.52
C THR A 611 15.67 15.42 25.42
N ASN A 612 16.79 14.70 25.58
CA ASN A 612 17.19 13.63 24.66
C ASN A 612 16.71 12.28 25.21
N PRO A 613 15.66 11.66 24.63
CA PRO A 613 15.10 10.40 25.14
C PRO A 613 15.91 9.15 24.74
N THR A 614 16.82 9.25 23.77
CA THR A 614 17.35 8.07 23.07
C THR A 614 18.62 7.52 23.69
N SER A 615 18.52 6.30 24.24
CA SER A 615 19.69 5.54 24.69
C SER A 615 20.70 5.38 23.56
N GLY A 616 21.93 5.86 23.76
CA GLY A 616 23.06 5.62 22.84
C GLY A 616 23.36 6.70 21.80
N SER A 617 22.64 7.83 21.79
CA SER A 617 22.97 8.98 20.92
C SER A 617 23.24 10.24 21.74
N THR A 618 24.47 10.76 21.70
CA THR A 618 24.79 12.08 22.27
C THR A 618 24.70 13.11 21.14
N VAL A 619 23.95 14.19 21.33
CA VAL A 619 23.94 15.31 20.38
C VAL A 619 25.02 16.30 20.78
N GLU A 620 26.15 16.26 20.09
CA GLU A 620 27.29 17.15 20.34
C GLU A 620 27.09 18.52 19.68
N ASN A 621 27.57 19.57 20.36
CA ASN A 621 27.52 20.96 19.91
C ASN A 621 26.16 21.38 19.36
N TRP A 622 25.09 21.02 20.07
CA TRP A 622 23.75 21.22 19.57
C TRP A 622 23.43 22.69 19.33
N THR A 623 22.72 23.00 18.25
CA THR A 623 22.16 24.31 17.95
C THR A 623 20.66 24.16 17.86
N LEU A 624 19.93 24.87 18.71
CA LEU A 624 18.47 24.84 18.72
C LEU A 624 17.94 26.10 18.02
N GLN A 625 17.22 25.91 16.93
CA GLN A 625 16.56 26.97 16.17
C GLN A 625 15.05 26.81 16.27
N PHE A 626 14.34 27.90 16.38
CA PHE A 626 12.87 27.92 16.30
C PHE A 626 12.41 29.33 15.97
N ILE A 627 11.14 29.46 15.60
CA ILE A 627 10.52 30.74 15.30
C ILE A 627 9.49 31.02 16.38
N LEU A 628 9.59 32.19 17.00
CA LEU A 628 8.53 32.70 17.86
C LEU A 628 7.62 33.63 17.05
N PRO A 629 6.36 33.79 17.48
CA PRO A 629 5.48 34.83 16.94
C PRO A 629 6.17 36.21 16.97
N ALA A 630 5.90 37.05 15.98
CA ALA A 630 6.51 38.39 15.86
C ALA A 630 6.29 39.25 17.12
N GLU A 631 5.19 39.01 17.83
CA GLU A 631 4.81 39.65 19.09
C GLU A 631 5.81 39.42 20.22
N ALA A 632 6.65 38.39 20.14
CA ALA A 632 7.70 38.13 21.14
C ALA A 632 8.78 39.23 21.15
N GLY A 633 9.01 39.89 20.01
CA GLY A 633 10.07 40.88 19.82
C GLY A 633 11.48 40.27 19.82
N THR A 634 12.48 41.06 19.40
CA THR A 634 13.88 40.62 19.28
C THR A 634 14.69 40.76 20.57
N ALA A 635 14.18 41.47 21.58
CA ALA A 635 14.84 41.67 22.86
C ALA A 635 14.63 40.46 23.78
N LEU A 636 15.27 39.35 23.44
CA LEU A 636 15.23 38.10 24.22
C LEU A 636 16.48 37.98 25.10
N THR A 637 16.30 37.53 26.34
CA THR A 637 17.40 37.27 27.27
C THR A 637 17.27 35.85 27.84
N THR A 638 18.40 35.24 28.24
CA THR A 638 18.41 33.91 28.86
C THR A 638 19.08 33.95 30.23
N THR A 639 18.67 33.06 31.11
CA THR A 639 19.30 32.86 32.43
C THR A 639 20.22 31.64 32.50
N SER A 640 20.21 30.80 31.46
CA SER A 640 21.02 29.58 31.31
C SER A 640 22.28 29.82 30.47
N PRO A 641 23.28 28.91 30.50
CA PRO A 641 24.51 29.02 29.72
C PRO A 641 24.27 28.75 28.23
N VAL A 642 23.38 29.50 27.59
CA VAL A 642 23.13 29.52 26.16
C VAL A 642 23.32 30.94 25.66
N ASN A 643 23.96 31.08 24.52
CA ASN A 643 23.90 32.32 23.76
C ASN A 643 22.60 32.32 22.96
N VAL A 644 21.83 33.40 23.08
CA VAL A 644 20.63 33.63 22.28
C VAL A 644 20.92 34.65 21.20
N THR A 645 20.51 34.35 19.97
CA THR A 645 20.35 35.34 18.91
C THR A 645 18.90 35.33 18.45
N ALA A 646 18.33 36.51 18.28
CA ALA A 646 16.95 36.69 17.87
C ALA A 646 16.92 37.67 16.70
N VAL A 647 16.48 37.21 15.54
CA VAL A 647 16.40 38.02 14.32
C VAL A 647 14.95 38.08 13.88
N GLU A 648 14.46 39.29 13.62
CA GLU A 648 13.15 39.46 13.01
C GLU A 648 13.23 39.05 11.53
N GLU A 649 12.38 38.11 11.16
CA GLU A 649 12.21 37.62 9.80
C GLU A 649 10.76 37.80 9.36
N GLU A 650 10.49 37.59 8.06
CA GLU A 650 9.14 37.65 7.51
C GLU A 650 8.16 36.67 8.20
N ARG A 651 8.70 35.61 8.83
CA ARG A 651 7.91 34.59 9.52
C ARG A 651 7.73 34.85 11.01
N GLY A 652 8.42 35.79 11.63
CA GLY A 652 8.39 35.97 13.09
C GLY A 652 9.79 36.25 13.63
N ILE A 653 10.04 35.90 14.89
CA ILE A 653 11.36 36.05 15.50
C ILE A 653 12.09 34.72 15.40
N HIS A 654 13.06 34.62 14.49
CA HIS A 654 13.94 33.46 14.41
C HIS A 654 14.92 33.50 15.58
N VAL A 655 14.78 32.54 16.49
CA VAL A 655 15.62 32.37 17.67
C VAL A 655 16.60 31.24 17.41
N THR A 656 17.88 31.50 17.68
CA THR A 656 18.93 30.48 17.72
C THR A 656 19.54 30.46 19.10
N LEU A 657 19.61 29.27 19.69
CA LEU A 657 20.22 29.01 20.98
C LEU A 657 21.43 28.10 20.80
N ILE A 658 22.57 28.56 21.30
CA ILE A 658 23.84 27.83 21.24
C ILE A 658 24.35 27.62 22.68
N PRO A 659 24.54 26.38 23.14
CA PRO A 659 25.07 26.09 24.46
C PRO A 659 26.50 26.62 24.63
N THR A 660 26.81 27.05 25.86
CA THR A 660 28.12 27.53 26.27
C THR A 660 28.69 26.64 27.39
N GLY A 661 30.02 26.57 27.49
CA GLY A 661 30.71 25.73 28.47
C GLY A 661 30.48 24.24 28.26
N ASP A 662 30.38 23.48 29.36
CA ASP A 662 30.31 22.02 29.38
C ASP A 662 28.92 21.46 29.00
N GLN A 663 27.97 22.32 28.59
CA GLN A 663 26.60 21.94 28.24
C GLN A 663 26.39 21.75 26.72
N ARG A 664 27.49 21.64 25.96
CA ARG A 664 27.47 21.46 24.50
C ARG A 664 26.91 20.12 24.05
N ASP A 665 26.94 19.12 24.93
CA ASP A 665 26.56 17.76 24.61
C ASP A 665 25.26 17.39 25.33
N LEU A 666 24.24 17.04 24.56
CA LEU A 666 22.96 16.57 25.08
C LEU A 666 22.97 15.03 25.13
N HIS A 667 23.44 14.48 26.24
CA HIS A 667 23.53 13.03 26.45
C HIS A 667 22.14 12.36 26.57
N PRO A 668 22.04 11.05 26.28
CA PRO A 668 20.84 10.25 26.50
C PRO A 668 20.25 10.41 27.92
N GLY A 669 18.94 10.59 28.00
CA GLY A 669 18.18 10.74 29.25
C GLY A 669 18.42 12.07 29.97
N ARG A 670 19.22 12.99 29.43
CA ARG A 670 19.41 14.32 30.00
C ARG A 670 18.37 15.31 29.46
N ALA A 671 17.95 16.18 30.36
CA ALA A 671 17.13 17.34 30.06
C ALA A 671 17.97 18.60 30.29
N PHE A 672 17.91 19.53 29.34
CA PHE A 672 18.53 20.84 29.42
C PHE A 672 17.44 21.89 29.49
N SER A 673 17.31 22.55 30.64
CA SER A 673 16.30 23.58 30.88
C SER A 673 16.89 24.98 30.80
N PHE A 674 16.16 25.88 30.17
CA PHE A 674 16.51 27.28 30.08
C PHE A 674 15.27 28.16 30.05
N VAL A 675 15.45 29.41 30.48
CA VAL A 675 14.39 30.41 30.49
C VAL A 675 14.71 31.43 29.43
N LEU A 676 13.74 31.70 28.56
CA LEU A 676 13.76 32.78 27.60
C LEU A 676 12.84 33.88 28.12
N ALA A 677 13.42 34.96 28.62
CA ALA A 677 12.68 36.11 29.12
C ALA A 677 12.45 37.11 27.98
N THR A 678 11.18 37.51 27.82
CA THR A 678 10.74 38.53 26.87
C THR A 678 10.67 39.89 27.57
N THR A 679 11.03 40.99 26.90
CA THR A 679 10.91 42.34 27.49
C THR A 679 9.50 42.91 27.43
N ASN A 680 8.63 42.35 26.59
CA ASN A 680 7.23 42.74 26.47
C ASN A 680 6.34 41.75 27.22
N PRO A 681 5.18 42.18 27.77
CA PRO A 681 4.18 41.26 28.28
C PRO A 681 3.73 40.35 27.12
N ALA A 682 4.23 39.11 27.12
CA ALA A 682 3.96 38.17 26.05
C ALA A 682 2.47 37.76 26.02
N PRO A 683 1.92 37.41 24.85
CA PRO A 683 0.66 36.70 24.78
C PRO A 683 0.70 35.44 25.67
N ALA A 684 -0.46 35.01 26.17
CA ALA A 684 -0.61 33.89 27.11
C ALA A 684 -0.14 32.51 26.58
N ALA A 685 0.38 32.44 25.36
CA ALA A 685 1.05 31.29 24.75
C ALA A 685 2.13 31.80 23.77
N LEU A 686 3.34 31.22 23.79
CA LEU A 686 4.39 31.43 22.78
C LEU A 686 5.01 30.05 22.45
N PRO A 687 4.26 29.11 21.86
CA PRO A 687 4.83 27.83 21.48
C PRO A 687 5.85 28.07 20.35
N PRO A 688 7.07 27.54 20.48
CA PRO A 688 8.06 27.65 19.42
C PRO A 688 7.58 26.91 18.17
N ALA A 689 7.62 27.58 17.03
CA ALA A 689 7.33 26.99 15.72
C ALA A 689 8.62 26.54 15.04
N ALA A 690 8.49 25.61 14.07
CA ALA A 690 9.59 25.17 13.20
C ALA A 690 10.86 24.77 13.99
N VAL A 691 10.69 24.06 15.11
CA VAL A 691 11.78 23.72 16.02
C VAL A 691 12.75 22.77 15.33
N ARG A 692 14.02 23.16 15.29
CA ARG A 692 15.13 22.41 14.67
C ARG A 692 16.28 22.27 15.65
N LEU A 693 16.84 21.07 15.73
CA LEU A 693 18.07 20.77 16.47
C LEU A 693 19.13 20.34 15.47
N ASN A 694 20.22 21.11 15.32
CA ASN A 694 21.23 20.91 14.28
C ASN A 694 20.57 20.77 12.89
N ASP A 695 19.74 21.74 12.54
CA ASP A 695 18.94 21.80 11.30
C ASP A 695 17.86 20.71 11.13
N THR A 696 17.85 19.67 11.98
CA THR A 696 16.86 18.59 11.98
C THR A 696 15.59 19.00 12.71
N ALA A 697 14.42 18.90 12.08
CA ALA A 697 13.15 19.21 12.72
C ALA A 697 12.85 18.28 13.91
N ILE A 698 12.44 18.85 15.05
CA ILE A 698 12.05 18.12 16.27
C ILE A 698 10.67 18.57 16.77
N SER A 699 10.09 17.84 17.73
CA SER A 699 8.84 18.28 18.38
C SER A 699 9.10 19.45 19.33
N GLY A 700 8.25 20.48 19.23
CA GLY A 700 8.27 21.70 20.06
C GLY A 700 7.04 21.86 20.95
#